data_AF-A0A7Z0KLH0-F1
#
_entry.id   AF-A0A7Z0KLH0-F1
#
_cell.length_a   1.000
_cell.length_b   1.000
_cell.length_c   1.000
_cell.angle_alpha   90.00
_cell.angle_beta   90.00
_cell.angle_gamma   90.00
#
_symmetry.space_group_name_H-M   'P 1'
#
loop_
_entity.id
_entity.type
_entity.pdbx_description
1 polymer ?
#
loop_
_entity_poly.entity_id
_entity_poly.type
_entity_poly.pdbx_seq_one_letter_code
_entity_poly.pdbx_strand_id
1 'polypeptide(L)'
;MTLLNNERTLAHEVVEDSNPTNNTDFQTIINRRLNRRSILKGGTGLTAAAFFGALPLVGCSEDDDSSIVGDDNNAAIPAQGDLKRPDTLKFEAVAHSTADTMTVAAGYKAEMILPLGTPLNSGIEDWKDNREQSAESFEWRMGDNHDGMWFFGKNGNAYDAKASENSLLVMNHEYVNSSELSPFGYYVTQDNNAAPIFQNRRLASDVRREVNCHGVSVVELTRRADGMGYEMVPDSKYNRRITSSTTAQLAGPVAGSALVKTKFDPTGYQTRGINNNCGAGLSPWGTYLTTEENFLGVFARGQDASQLSAGDNYARERYGAVEDFPGWEYLWHTPEAKDAKIADEFSRWDMTAVGASAAEDYRYGFNTFGYITEIDPFDQNSIPQKRTALGRFAHENCAYAPVEQGKPVVFYMGDDARGEYIYKFVSKAMWSNSDIGGGLKAGDKYLNDGTLYVAVFNEDGSGEWKALVHGQNGLDAFNSVLPFNGQDEVLVFARAAADAAGATKMDRPEWVSVSPMTGDVYVTLTNNKYRGVRDDQPVSASNPRSYQSNGKALGNDNGHIIRWAEAGGDHAATSFEWDIYLFGAPSDLSAENLSQLNDNNDFSSPDGLYFDPRGVLWIQTDDGAYTDTSSCMLLAALPGKVSDGSMTTTSAGQSTRVGISASNDNIKRFFVGPEGCEVTGITMAPDFKTLFINIQHPGNTWGAVAGGSIPRSATVMITREDGDVILAESFDTADSTT
;
A
#
# COMPACT_ATOMS: atom_id res chain seq x y z
N MET A 1 26.51 -24.69 -16.34
CA MET A 1 25.15 -25.19 -16.05
C MET A 1 25.08 -25.30 -14.54
N THR A 2 24.55 -24.26 -13.91
CA THR A 2 24.61 -24.11 -12.46
C THR A 2 23.20 -23.79 -12.02
N LEU A 3 22.54 -24.76 -11.39
CA LEU A 3 21.35 -24.47 -10.59
C LEU A 3 21.88 -23.67 -9.39
N LEU A 4 21.70 -22.35 -9.42
CA LEU A 4 22.02 -21.47 -8.30
C LEU A 4 20.87 -21.58 -7.29
N ASN A 5 20.84 -22.67 -6.53
CA ASN A 5 19.92 -22.82 -5.39
C ASN A 5 20.70 -22.56 -4.09
N ASN A 6 20.35 -21.47 -3.40
CA ASN A 6 20.10 -21.37 -1.95
C ASN A 6 20.48 -20.03 -1.27
N GLU A 7 21.03 -19.04 -1.98
CA GLU A 7 21.30 -17.71 -1.39
C GLU A 7 21.07 -16.58 -2.40
N ARG A 8 19.90 -16.56 -3.05
CA ARG A 8 19.47 -15.38 -3.80
C ARG A 8 18.34 -14.72 -3.04
N THR A 9 18.54 -13.47 -2.65
CA THR A 9 17.47 -12.57 -2.23
C THR A 9 16.40 -12.60 -3.30
N LEU A 10 15.17 -12.93 -2.92
CA LEU A 10 14.06 -12.97 -3.86
C LEU A 10 13.74 -11.54 -4.31
N ALA A 11 13.18 -11.41 -5.51
CA ALA A 11 12.95 -10.10 -6.12
C ALA A 11 12.10 -9.15 -5.26
N HIS A 12 11.18 -9.70 -4.46
CA HIS A 12 10.28 -8.98 -3.56
C HIS A 12 10.92 -8.60 -2.23
N GLU A 13 11.99 -9.26 -1.80
CA GLU A 13 12.69 -8.92 -0.54
C GLU A 13 13.55 -7.64 -0.68
N VAL A 14 13.62 -7.08 -1.90
CA VAL A 14 14.41 -5.88 -2.20
C VAL A 14 13.58 -4.63 -1.87
N VAL A 15 13.85 -4.07 -0.70
CA VAL A 15 13.27 -2.77 -0.33
C VAL A 15 14.11 -1.62 -0.89
N GLU A 16 13.47 -0.77 -1.68
CA GLU A 16 14.04 0.44 -2.31
C GLU A 16 14.54 1.46 -1.25
N ASP A 17 15.69 2.10 -1.51
CA ASP A 17 16.38 3.03 -0.58
C ASP A 17 17.29 4.01 -1.35
N SER A 18 16.76 4.63 -2.41
CA SER A 18 17.50 5.57 -3.25
C SER A 18 17.31 7.04 -2.88
N ASN A 19 16.59 7.36 -1.78
CA ASN A 19 16.46 8.75 -1.31
C ASN A 19 17.78 9.25 -0.69
N PRO A 20 18.59 10.04 -1.44
CA PRO A 20 19.91 10.46 -0.98
C PRO A 20 19.85 11.77 -0.18
N THR A 21 18.64 12.32 0.01
CA THR A 21 18.48 13.65 0.56
C THR A 21 18.67 13.65 2.07
N ASN A 22 19.22 14.73 2.57
CA ASN A 22 19.25 15.04 4.00
C ASN A 22 18.00 15.84 4.40
N ASN A 23 16.88 15.64 3.70
CA ASN A 23 15.63 16.31 4.00
C ASN A 23 15.20 15.94 5.43
N THR A 24 15.59 16.80 6.34
CA THR A 24 15.10 16.88 7.70
C THR A 24 15.03 18.33 8.05
N ASP A 25 13.87 18.68 8.59
CA ASP A 25 13.46 19.96 9.13
C ASP A 25 14.66 20.88 9.43
N PHE A 26 14.77 21.99 8.68
CA PHE A 26 15.78 23.02 8.94
C PHE A 26 15.71 23.47 10.43
N GLN A 27 14.54 23.34 11.07
CA GLN A 27 14.37 23.51 12.52
C GLN A 27 15.06 22.41 13.35
N THR A 28 15.04 21.14 12.97
CA THR A 28 15.72 20.05 13.70
C THR A 28 17.25 20.22 13.71
N ILE A 29 17.84 20.71 12.62
CA ILE A 29 19.28 21.06 12.58
C ILE A 29 19.58 22.30 13.45
N ILE A 30 18.72 23.32 13.41
CA ILE A 30 18.87 24.53 14.22
C ILE A 30 18.67 24.22 15.71
N ASN A 31 17.64 23.47 16.10
CA ASN A 31 17.33 23.09 17.47
C ASN A 31 18.40 22.15 18.05
N ARG A 32 18.94 21.20 17.27
CA ARG A 32 20.12 20.40 17.69
C ARG A 32 21.38 21.25 17.85
N ARG A 33 21.61 22.27 17.02
CA ARG A 33 22.75 23.20 17.16
C ARG A 33 22.59 24.16 18.34
N LEU A 34 21.37 24.59 18.64
CA LEU A 34 21.07 25.46 19.78
C LEU A 34 21.16 24.71 21.11
N ASN A 35 20.61 23.49 21.21
CA ASN A 35 20.71 22.65 22.42
C ASN A 35 22.15 22.21 22.75
N ARG A 36 23.02 22.05 21.74
CA ARG A 36 24.46 21.79 21.97
C ARG A 36 25.22 23.03 22.47
N ARG A 37 24.73 24.26 22.22
CA ARG A 37 25.36 25.51 22.69
C ARG A 37 24.87 25.99 24.05
N SER A 38 23.63 25.69 24.45
CA SER A 38 23.06 26.12 25.72
C SER A 38 23.53 25.31 26.95
N ILE A 39 24.17 24.14 26.76
CA ILE A 39 24.72 23.32 27.85
C ILE A 39 26.16 23.75 28.28
N LEU A 40 26.78 24.71 27.58
CA LEU A 40 28.06 25.33 27.94
C LEU A 40 27.89 26.74 28.53
N LYS A 41 27.37 26.77 29.76
CA LYS A 41 27.80 27.63 30.89
C LYS A 41 27.96 29.15 30.66
N GLY A 42 26.88 29.87 30.98
CA GLY A 42 26.88 31.15 31.70
C GLY A 42 25.42 31.40 32.13
N GLY A 43 25.02 31.36 33.40
CA GLY A 43 25.58 32.08 34.53
C GLY A 43 24.64 33.26 34.86
N THR A 44 23.68 33.05 35.78
CA THR A 44 22.92 34.06 36.57
C THR A 44 22.16 35.21 35.86
N GLY A 45 20.85 35.36 36.14
CA GLY A 45 20.22 36.71 36.23
C GLY A 45 18.81 36.91 35.65
N LEU A 46 17.80 36.80 36.53
CA LEU A 46 16.65 37.71 36.76
C LEU A 46 15.95 38.55 35.64
N THR A 47 14.60 38.54 35.76
CA THR A 47 13.58 39.64 35.63
C THR A 47 12.86 39.98 34.30
N ALA A 48 11.56 39.61 34.26
CA ALA A 48 10.33 40.45 34.26
C ALA A 48 9.74 41.13 33.00
N ALA A 49 8.39 40.99 32.94
CA ALA A 49 7.32 41.87 32.42
C ALA A 49 7.09 41.93 30.89
N ALA A 50 5.99 41.37 30.34
CA ALA A 50 4.57 41.79 30.37
C ALA A 50 4.17 42.69 29.18
N PHE A 51 3.22 42.25 28.36
CA PHE A 51 2.23 43.14 27.75
C PHE A 51 0.89 42.42 27.53
N PHE A 52 -0.15 43.05 28.08
CA PHE A 52 -1.56 42.66 28.12
C PHE A 52 -2.31 43.02 26.82
N GLY A 53 -3.38 42.28 26.52
CA GLY A 53 -4.47 42.70 25.63
C GLY A 53 -5.68 41.77 25.71
N ALA A 54 -6.75 42.24 26.35
CA ALA A 54 -7.88 41.46 26.90
C ALA A 54 -9.07 41.21 25.93
N LEU A 55 -9.59 39.96 25.95
CA LEU A 55 -11.00 39.52 26.21
C LEU A 55 -12.16 40.00 25.28
N PRO A 56 -13.18 39.14 25.01
CA PRO A 56 -14.13 38.75 26.06
C PRO A 56 -14.43 37.26 26.23
N LEU A 57 -14.79 36.98 27.47
CA LEU A 57 -15.30 35.76 28.07
C LEU A 57 -16.81 35.63 27.76
N VAL A 58 -17.20 34.51 27.16
CA VAL A 58 -18.56 33.93 27.12
C VAL A 58 -18.29 32.42 27.06
N GLY A 59 -18.76 31.51 27.91
CA GLY A 59 -19.89 31.44 28.82
C GLY A 59 -20.38 30.00 28.66
N CYS A 60 -20.00 29.10 29.58
CA CYS A 60 -20.31 27.67 29.49
C CYS A 60 -21.81 27.41 29.66
N SER A 61 -22.40 26.55 28.82
CA SER A 61 -23.44 25.63 29.27
C SER A 61 -23.56 24.41 28.36
N GLU A 62 -23.38 23.26 29.01
CA GLU A 62 -24.05 21.97 28.83
C GLU A 62 -23.60 21.03 27.70
N ASP A 63 -23.37 19.80 28.17
CA ASP A 63 -22.96 18.59 27.47
C ASP A 63 -23.97 18.19 26.40
N ASP A 64 -23.50 17.98 25.18
CA ASP A 64 -24.12 17.08 24.22
C ASP A 64 -23.00 16.37 23.45
N ASP A 65 -22.86 15.06 23.70
CA ASP A 65 -22.08 14.13 22.87
C ASP A 65 -22.68 14.14 21.46
N SER A 66 -22.12 14.98 20.59
CA SER A 66 -22.45 14.99 19.17
C SER A 66 -21.56 14.00 18.43
N SER A 67 -22.07 12.78 18.23
CA SER A 67 -21.59 11.92 17.16
C SER A 67 -21.79 12.63 15.82
N ILE A 68 -20.78 12.67 14.95
CA ILE A 68 -20.83 13.21 13.57
C ILE A 68 -21.63 12.27 12.66
N VAL A 69 -22.84 11.87 13.07
CA VAL A 69 -23.80 11.19 12.20
C VAL A 69 -24.96 12.17 11.99
N GLY A 70 -24.75 13.11 11.06
CA GLY A 70 -25.79 14.02 10.59
C GLY A 70 -26.66 13.36 9.51
N ASP A 71 -27.96 13.61 9.61
CA ASP A 71 -29.05 13.13 8.73
C ASP A 71 -28.74 13.15 7.21
N ASP A 72 -29.12 12.03 6.56
CA ASP A 72 -29.61 11.82 5.18
C ASP A 72 -28.91 12.44 3.95
N ASN A 73 -27.77 13.14 4.07
CA ASN A 73 -27.04 13.70 2.92
C ASN A 73 -25.57 13.31 2.80
N ASN A 74 -25.02 12.53 3.74
CA ASN A 74 -23.64 12.05 3.69
C ASN A 74 -23.57 10.67 3.03
N ALA A 75 -22.85 10.56 1.91
CA ALA A 75 -22.55 9.29 1.26
C ALA A 75 -21.32 8.64 1.92
N ALA A 76 -21.48 8.15 3.15
CA ALA A 76 -20.76 6.95 3.53
C ALA A 76 -21.51 5.78 2.89
N ILE A 77 -20.80 4.80 2.30
CA ILE A 77 -21.44 3.59 1.77
C ILE A 77 -22.33 3.02 2.89
N PRO A 78 -23.67 2.98 2.73
CA PRO A 78 -24.52 2.58 3.84
C PRO A 78 -24.42 1.07 3.95
N ALA A 79 -23.69 0.59 4.96
CA ALA A 79 -23.64 -0.82 5.28
C ALA A 79 -25.03 -1.38 5.61
N GLN A 80 -25.21 -2.69 5.50
CA GLN A 80 -26.44 -3.33 5.90
C GLN A 80 -26.39 -3.64 7.40
N GLY A 81 -27.23 -2.96 8.18
CA GLY A 81 -27.43 -3.22 9.61
C GLY A 81 -27.09 -2.01 10.49
N ASP A 82 -27.93 -1.74 11.47
CA ASP A 82 -27.77 -0.69 12.49
C ASP A 82 -26.63 -0.97 13.49
N LEU A 83 -25.61 -1.74 13.07
CA LEU A 83 -24.55 -2.17 13.96
C LEU A 83 -23.58 -1.01 14.21
N LYS A 84 -23.61 -0.52 15.45
CA LYS A 84 -22.67 0.47 15.95
C LYS A 84 -21.26 -0.15 16.03
N ARG A 85 -20.26 0.69 16.27
CA ARG A 85 -18.94 0.22 16.70
C ARG A 85 -19.06 -0.55 18.02
N PRO A 86 -18.36 -1.68 18.22
CA PRO A 86 -18.30 -2.30 19.54
C PRO A 86 -17.48 -1.44 20.50
N ASP A 87 -17.89 -1.36 21.77
CA ASP A 87 -17.18 -0.62 22.81
C ASP A 87 -15.95 -1.36 23.35
N THR A 88 -15.96 -2.69 23.26
CA THR A 88 -14.86 -3.58 23.67
C THR A 88 -14.82 -4.81 22.78
N LEU A 89 -13.62 -5.35 22.57
CA LEU A 89 -13.41 -6.63 21.91
C LEU A 89 -13.64 -7.76 22.91
N LYS A 90 -14.49 -8.74 22.60
CA LYS A 90 -14.82 -9.85 23.54
C LYS A 90 -14.35 -11.23 23.11
N PHE A 91 -13.89 -11.42 21.87
CA PHE A 91 -13.28 -12.68 21.44
C PHE A 91 -12.01 -13.02 22.23
N GLU A 92 -11.69 -14.30 22.36
CA GLU A 92 -10.41 -14.74 22.92
C GLU A 92 -9.30 -14.51 21.88
N ALA A 93 -8.22 -13.84 22.29
CA ALA A 93 -7.10 -13.57 21.38
C ALA A 93 -6.44 -14.87 20.92
N VAL A 94 -6.07 -14.91 19.64
CA VAL A 94 -5.29 -16.00 19.07
C VAL A 94 -3.86 -15.92 19.61
N ALA A 95 -3.32 -17.04 20.08
CA ALA A 95 -1.92 -17.13 20.50
C ALA A 95 -0.97 -16.99 19.32
N HIS A 96 0.28 -16.61 19.56
CA HIS A 96 1.33 -16.71 18.55
C HIS A 96 1.46 -18.13 18.02
N SER A 97 1.84 -18.25 16.75
CA SER A 97 2.07 -19.55 16.10
C SER A 97 3.09 -19.41 14.98
N THR A 98 3.97 -20.39 14.84
CA THR A 98 4.90 -20.57 13.71
C THR A 98 4.57 -21.84 12.92
N ALA A 99 3.35 -22.34 13.04
CA ALA A 99 2.91 -23.56 12.35
C ALA A 99 2.70 -23.33 10.85
N ASP A 100 2.77 -24.40 10.06
CA ASP A 100 2.42 -24.42 8.64
C ASP A 100 0.90 -24.35 8.36
N THR A 101 0.11 -23.95 9.36
CA THR A 101 -1.35 -23.84 9.31
C THR A 101 -1.79 -22.48 9.81
N MET A 102 -2.96 -22.04 9.37
CA MET A 102 -3.59 -20.81 9.85
C MET A 102 -4.48 -21.07 11.06
N THR A 103 -4.61 -20.09 11.95
CA THR A 103 -5.49 -20.13 13.14
C THR A 103 -6.31 -18.85 13.23
N VAL A 104 -7.58 -18.97 13.60
CA VAL A 104 -8.51 -17.85 13.81
C VAL A 104 -9.11 -17.94 15.22
N ALA A 105 -9.65 -16.83 15.73
CA ALA A 105 -10.32 -16.78 17.03
C ALA A 105 -11.40 -17.86 17.19
N ALA A 106 -11.61 -18.34 18.42
CA ALA A 106 -12.62 -19.37 18.71
C ALA A 106 -14.03 -18.90 18.32
N GLY A 107 -14.85 -19.81 17.76
CA GLY A 107 -16.18 -19.49 17.22
C GLY A 107 -16.16 -18.98 15.78
N TYR A 108 -14.99 -18.93 15.14
CA TYR A 108 -14.81 -18.59 13.72
C TYR A 108 -14.20 -19.76 12.95
N LYS A 109 -14.46 -19.76 11.64
CA LYS A 109 -13.86 -20.65 10.65
C LYS A 109 -13.13 -19.81 9.60
N ALA A 110 -11.88 -20.15 9.35
CA ALA A 110 -11.10 -19.65 8.21
C ALA A 110 -11.06 -20.72 7.10
N GLU A 111 -11.37 -20.35 5.86
CA GLU A 111 -11.42 -21.25 4.71
C GLU A 111 -10.70 -20.65 3.49
N MET A 112 -9.72 -21.37 2.97
CA MET A 112 -9.00 -21.00 1.76
C MET A 112 -9.89 -21.11 0.51
N ILE A 113 -9.85 -20.10 -0.34
CA ILE A 113 -10.47 -20.06 -1.67
C ILE A 113 -9.51 -19.44 -2.70
N LEU A 114 -9.78 -19.69 -3.98
CA LEU A 114 -9.08 -19.05 -5.11
C LEU A 114 -7.54 -19.09 -5.04
N PRO A 115 -6.88 -20.21 -4.69
CA PRO A 115 -5.42 -20.27 -4.66
C PRO A 115 -4.81 -19.98 -6.04
N LEU A 116 -3.52 -19.60 -6.08
CA LEU A 116 -2.72 -19.45 -7.30
C LEU A 116 -3.06 -20.54 -8.33
N GLY A 117 -3.25 -20.10 -9.58
CA GLY A 117 -3.44 -21.00 -10.71
C GLY A 117 -4.85 -21.59 -10.83
N THR A 118 -5.77 -21.26 -9.91
CA THR A 118 -7.19 -21.63 -10.02
C THR A 118 -7.75 -21.13 -11.36
N PRO A 119 -8.29 -22.00 -12.23
CA PRO A 119 -8.89 -21.58 -13.49
C PRO A 119 -10.13 -20.71 -13.29
N LEU A 120 -10.23 -19.63 -14.05
CA LEU A 120 -11.40 -18.73 -14.03
C LEU A 120 -12.55 -19.23 -14.93
N ASN A 121 -12.22 -20.10 -15.89
CA ASN A 121 -13.13 -20.62 -16.90
C ASN A 121 -13.01 -22.15 -17.01
N SER A 122 -14.11 -22.80 -17.37
CA SER A 122 -14.17 -24.22 -17.66
C SER A 122 -13.32 -24.57 -18.88
N GLY A 123 -12.77 -25.79 -18.89
CA GLY A 123 -11.96 -26.30 -19.99
C GLY A 123 -10.47 -25.93 -19.92
N ILE A 124 -10.08 -25.11 -18.95
CA ILE A 124 -8.69 -24.91 -18.55
C ILE A 124 -8.35 -25.97 -17.50
N GLU A 125 -7.21 -26.65 -17.66
CA GLU A 125 -6.78 -27.69 -16.71
C GLU A 125 -6.53 -27.11 -15.31
N ASP A 126 -6.75 -27.89 -14.25
CA ASP A 126 -6.42 -27.46 -12.89
C ASP A 126 -4.91 -27.29 -12.66
N TRP A 127 -4.56 -26.62 -11.55
CA TRP A 127 -3.17 -26.56 -11.07
C TRP A 127 -2.61 -27.96 -10.79
N LYS A 128 -1.33 -28.14 -11.04
CA LYS A 128 -0.57 -29.38 -10.86
C LYS A 128 0.77 -29.01 -10.23
N ASP A 129 1.21 -29.82 -9.28
CA ASP A 129 2.46 -29.58 -8.56
C ASP A 129 3.70 -29.56 -9.49
N ASN A 130 3.62 -30.22 -10.65
CA ASN A 130 4.68 -30.21 -11.65
C ASN A 130 4.79 -28.89 -12.46
N ARG A 131 3.79 -28.01 -12.39
CA ARG A 131 3.77 -26.65 -12.97
C ARG A 131 3.98 -26.61 -14.48
N GLU A 132 3.59 -27.68 -15.16
CA GLU A 132 3.72 -27.82 -16.61
C GLU A 132 2.62 -27.09 -17.39
N GLN A 133 1.70 -26.40 -16.70
CA GLN A 133 0.72 -25.52 -17.33
C GLN A 133 1.42 -24.51 -18.23
N SER A 134 0.85 -24.30 -19.42
CA SER A 134 1.35 -23.30 -20.37
C SER A 134 1.34 -21.90 -19.76
N ALA A 135 2.37 -21.11 -20.07
CA ALA A 135 2.49 -19.72 -19.63
C ALA A 135 1.30 -18.85 -20.07
N GLU A 136 0.73 -19.15 -21.23
CA GLU A 136 -0.43 -18.45 -21.79
C GLU A 136 -1.71 -18.73 -20.98
N SER A 137 -1.82 -19.90 -20.34
CA SER A 137 -3.02 -20.22 -19.55
C SER A 137 -3.20 -19.33 -18.33
N PHE A 138 -2.15 -18.63 -17.87
CA PHE A 138 -2.24 -17.69 -16.75
C PHE A 138 -3.00 -16.41 -17.09
N GLU A 139 -3.31 -16.14 -18.36
CA GLU A 139 -4.30 -15.11 -18.74
C GLU A 139 -5.72 -15.43 -18.22
N TRP A 140 -5.97 -16.66 -17.77
CA TRP A 140 -7.29 -17.17 -17.40
C TRP A 140 -7.27 -17.94 -16.07
N ARG A 141 -6.27 -17.65 -15.23
CA ARG A 141 -6.12 -18.23 -13.89
C ARG A 141 -5.91 -17.13 -12.87
N MET A 142 -6.24 -17.40 -11.61
CA MET A 142 -5.74 -16.59 -10.50
C MET A 142 -4.22 -16.42 -10.63
N GLY A 143 -3.74 -15.18 -10.42
CA GLY A 143 -2.33 -14.85 -10.38
C GLY A 143 -1.67 -15.35 -9.09
N ASP A 144 -0.48 -14.84 -8.82
CA ASP A 144 0.31 -15.20 -7.64
C ASP A 144 0.42 -14.01 -6.68
N ASN A 145 0.76 -14.31 -5.43
CA ASN A 145 0.93 -13.36 -4.34
C ASN A 145 -0.22 -12.35 -4.30
N HIS A 146 -1.39 -12.91 -3.96
CA HIS A 146 -2.64 -12.18 -3.78
C HIS A 146 -2.46 -11.09 -2.72
N ASP A 147 -2.72 -9.85 -3.11
CA ASP A 147 -2.48 -8.69 -2.24
C ASP A 147 -3.76 -7.85 -2.06
N GLY A 148 -3.73 -6.53 -2.23
CA GLY A 148 -4.86 -5.65 -2.05
C GLY A 148 -6.10 -6.18 -2.77
N MET A 149 -7.27 -6.06 -2.12
CA MET A 149 -8.52 -6.56 -2.68
C MET A 149 -9.72 -5.74 -2.27
N TRP A 150 -10.82 -5.92 -3.00
CA TRP A 150 -12.09 -5.32 -2.63
C TRP A 150 -13.30 -6.15 -3.06
N PHE A 151 -14.32 -6.18 -2.19
CA PHE A 151 -15.61 -6.80 -2.44
C PHE A 151 -16.58 -5.78 -3.06
N PHE A 152 -17.06 -6.08 -4.27
CA PHE A 152 -18.05 -5.26 -4.97
C PHE A 152 -19.39 -6.00 -5.01
N GLY A 153 -20.32 -5.59 -4.14
CA GLY A 153 -21.68 -6.10 -4.16
C GLY A 153 -22.35 -5.88 -5.52
N LYS A 154 -23.15 -6.86 -5.95
CA LYS A 154 -23.82 -6.88 -7.25
C LYS A 154 -25.30 -7.18 -7.12
N ASN A 155 -26.11 -6.31 -7.73
CA ASN A 155 -27.53 -6.57 -7.96
C ASN A 155 -27.80 -6.65 -9.47
N GLY A 156 -28.09 -7.86 -9.95
CA GLY A 156 -28.15 -8.15 -11.38
C GLY A 156 -26.78 -7.97 -12.06
N ASN A 157 -26.65 -6.92 -12.88
CA ASN A 157 -25.41 -6.54 -13.58
C ASN A 157 -24.86 -5.19 -13.12
N ALA A 158 -25.43 -4.60 -12.07
CA ALA A 158 -25.02 -3.29 -11.57
C ALA A 158 -24.28 -3.43 -10.24
N TYR A 159 -23.33 -2.53 -10.01
CA TYR A 159 -22.75 -2.31 -8.71
C TYR A 159 -23.83 -1.90 -7.71
N ASP A 160 -23.85 -2.57 -6.57
CA ASP A 160 -24.71 -2.25 -5.43
C ASP A 160 -23.88 -2.44 -4.16
N ALA A 161 -23.50 -1.32 -3.54
CA ALA A 161 -22.64 -1.32 -2.36
C ALA A 161 -23.26 -2.01 -1.13
N LYS A 162 -24.56 -2.32 -1.17
CA LYS A 162 -25.29 -3.02 -0.09
C LYS A 162 -25.52 -4.50 -0.37
N ALA A 163 -25.25 -4.97 -1.58
CA ALA A 163 -25.54 -6.34 -1.96
C ALA A 163 -24.47 -7.31 -1.43
N SER A 164 -24.92 -8.36 -0.73
CA SER A 164 -24.06 -9.42 -0.21
C SER A 164 -24.33 -10.79 -0.86
N GLU A 165 -25.41 -10.95 -1.62
CA GLU A 165 -25.75 -12.27 -2.20
C GLU A 165 -24.89 -12.63 -3.42
N ASN A 166 -24.56 -11.63 -4.25
CA ASN A 166 -23.72 -11.78 -5.42
C ASN A 166 -22.71 -10.64 -5.42
N SER A 167 -21.51 -10.90 -5.90
CA SER A 167 -20.45 -9.88 -5.93
C SER A 167 -19.40 -10.15 -6.99
N LEU A 168 -18.57 -9.15 -7.21
CA LEU A 168 -17.25 -9.31 -7.81
C LEU A 168 -16.23 -9.16 -6.67
N LEU A 169 -15.32 -10.13 -6.53
CA LEU A 169 -14.12 -9.96 -5.74
C LEU A 169 -12.99 -9.59 -6.70
N VAL A 170 -12.40 -8.43 -6.49
CA VAL A 170 -11.29 -7.92 -7.29
C VAL A 170 -10.05 -7.91 -6.41
N MET A 171 -8.95 -8.49 -6.87
CA MET A 171 -7.72 -8.58 -6.08
C MET A 171 -6.47 -8.46 -6.94
N ASN A 172 -5.46 -7.87 -6.34
CA ASN A 172 -4.13 -7.73 -6.90
C ASN A 172 -3.33 -9.04 -6.82
N HIS A 173 -2.30 -9.11 -7.65
CA HIS A 173 -1.31 -10.18 -7.76
C HIS A 173 0.04 -9.47 -7.90
N GLU A 174 0.73 -9.33 -6.77
CA GLU A 174 1.82 -8.37 -6.64
C GLU A 174 3.08 -8.84 -7.36
N TYR A 175 3.57 -10.02 -6.99
CA TYR A 175 4.76 -10.61 -7.59
C TYR A 175 4.64 -12.13 -7.74
N VAL A 176 5.76 -12.80 -8.01
CA VAL A 176 5.81 -14.26 -8.17
C VAL A 176 7.01 -14.87 -7.47
N ASN A 177 6.80 -16.03 -6.85
CA ASN A 177 7.91 -16.89 -6.42
C ASN A 177 8.41 -17.70 -7.62
N SER A 178 9.33 -17.12 -8.41
CA SER A 178 9.76 -17.67 -9.70
C SER A 178 10.23 -19.14 -9.65
N SER A 179 10.91 -19.54 -8.58
CA SER A 179 11.37 -20.92 -8.33
C SER A 179 10.22 -21.90 -8.09
N GLU A 180 9.13 -21.40 -7.50
CA GLU A 180 7.94 -22.17 -7.16
C GLU A 180 6.94 -22.16 -8.30
N LEU A 181 6.88 -21.11 -9.11
CA LEU A 181 5.93 -20.96 -10.21
C LEU A 181 6.31 -21.76 -11.46
N SER A 182 7.61 -21.90 -11.75
CA SER A 182 8.10 -22.48 -13.01
C SER A 182 8.55 -23.96 -12.86
N PRO A 183 8.32 -24.83 -13.87
CA PRO A 183 8.56 -26.26 -13.76
C PRO A 183 10.04 -26.63 -13.55
N PHE A 184 10.96 -25.79 -14.03
CA PHE A 184 12.41 -25.97 -13.87
C PHE A 184 12.99 -25.09 -12.74
N GLY A 185 12.13 -24.52 -11.90
CA GLY A 185 12.52 -23.52 -10.91
C GLY A 185 13.06 -22.24 -11.55
N TYR A 186 13.89 -21.50 -10.81
CA TYR A 186 14.54 -20.29 -11.30
C TYR A 186 15.70 -20.68 -12.24
N TYR A 187 15.39 -20.81 -13.53
CA TYR A 187 16.38 -21.19 -14.54
C TYR A 187 16.94 -19.99 -15.30
N VAL A 188 18.28 -19.91 -15.37
CA VAL A 188 19.02 -18.94 -16.19
C VAL A 188 20.12 -19.61 -17.01
N THR A 189 20.34 -19.12 -18.23
CA THR A 189 21.57 -19.37 -18.99
C THR A 189 22.52 -18.19 -18.85
N GLN A 190 23.81 -18.46 -18.68
CA GLN A 190 24.83 -17.43 -18.49
C GLN A 190 25.69 -17.23 -19.74
N ASP A 191 25.87 -15.97 -20.16
CA ASP A 191 26.84 -15.55 -21.17
C ASP A 191 27.69 -14.38 -20.65
N ASN A 192 28.89 -14.71 -20.17
CA ASN A 192 29.81 -13.72 -19.60
C ASN A 192 30.38 -12.74 -20.63
N ASN A 193 30.16 -12.95 -21.94
CA ASN A 193 30.58 -12.01 -22.98
C ASN A 193 29.47 -11.04 -23.38
N ALA A 194 28.24 -11.24 -22.91
CA ALA A 194 27.14 -10.30 -23.13
C ALA A 194 27.33 -9.02 -22.31
N ALA A 195 26.62 -7.95 -22.70
CA ALA A 195 26.54 -6.74 -21.88
C ALA A 195 26.01 -7.08 -20.47
N PRO A 196 26.38 -6.33 -19.42
CA PRO A 196 26.08 -6.68 -18.02
C PRO A 196 24.62 -7.09 -17.77
N ILE A 197 23.67 -6.31 -18.30
CA ILE A 197 22.24 -6.56 -18.14
C ILE A 197 21.73 -7.83 -18.84
N PHE A 198 22.51 -8.43 -19.75
CA PHE A 198 22.15 -9.65 -20.50
C PHE A 198 22.99 -10.88 -20.13
N GLN A 199 23.87 -10.78 -19.12
CA GLN A 199 24.75 -11.88 -18.73
C GLN A 199 23.99 -13.10 -18.20
N ASN A 200 22.86 -12.88 -17.54
CA ASN A 200 21.92 -13.92 -17.16
C ASN A 200 20.68 -13.80 -18.04
N ARG A 201 20.21 -14.93 -18.58
CA ARG A 201 19.04 -14.95 -19.46
C ARG A 201 18.00 -15.96 -19.00
N ARG A 202 16.76 -15.51 -18.86
CA ARG A 202 15.58 -16.34 -18.52
C ARG A 202 15.01 -17.01 -19.76
N LEU A 203 14.23 -18.07 -19.54
CA LEU A 203 13.40 -18.67 -20.60
C LEU A 203 12.23 -17.75 -20.95
N ALA A 204 11.93 -17.62 -22.24
CA ALA A 204 10.77 -16.85 -22.72
C ALA A 204 9.43 -17.33 -22.11
N SER A 205 9.28 -18.65 -21.90
CA SER A 205 8.08 -19.21 -21.26
C SER A 205 7.94 -18.82 -19.80
N ASP A 206 9.04 -18.71 -19.07
CA ASP A 206 9.00 -18.38 -17.64
C ASP A 206 8.68 -16.89 -17.47
N VAL A 207 9.36 -16.02 -18.22
CA VAL A 207 9.04 -14.58 -18.23
C VAL A 207 7.58 -14.34 -18.61
N ARG A 208 7.06 -15.01 -19.65
CA ARG A 208 5.65 -14.87 -20.05
C ARG A 208 4.69 -15.33 -18.96
N ARG A 209 5.04 -16.41 -18.25
CA ARG A 209 4.24 -16.92 -17.13
C ARG A 209 4.20 -15.89 -16.01
N GLU A 210 5.35 -15.36 -15.61
CA GLU A 210 5.45 -14.34 -14.56
C GLU A 210 4.65 -13.08 -14.92
N VAL A 211 4.84 -12.55 -16.12
CA VAL A 211 4.09 -11.41 -16.66
C VAL A 211 2.58 -11.63 -16.62
N ASN A 212 2.12 -12.86 -16.85
CA ASN A 212 0.69 -13.22 -16.79
C ASN A 212 0.21 -13.58 -15.38
N CYS A 213 1.10 -13.82 -14.42
CA CYS A 213 0.74 -14.01 -13.01
C CYS A 213 0.56 -12.69 -12.28
N HIS A 214 1.30 -11.64 -12.64
CA HIS A 214 1.13 -10.31 -12.06
C HIS A 214 -0.19 -9.65 -12.50
N GLY A 215 -0.61 -8.63 -11.76
CA GLY A 215 -1.70 -7.75 -12.14
C GLY A 215 -2.92 -7.85 -11.23
N VAL A 216 -4.11 -8.02 -11.82
CA VAL A 216 -5.39 -8.07 -11.12
C VAL A 216 -6.24 -9.23 -11.64
N SER A 217 -6.98 -9.86 -10.73
CA SER A 217 -8.08 -10.78 -11.05
C SER A 217 -9.41 -10.17 -10.65
N VAL A 218 -10.40 -10.23 -11.54
CA VAL A 218 -11.83 -9.99 -11.23
C VAL A 218 -12.51 -11.35 -11.23
N VAL A 219 -13.24 -11.67 -10.17
CA VAL A 219 -13.91 -12.96 -9.99
C VAL A 219 -15.35 -12.75 -9.51
N GLU A 220 -16.35 -13.29 -10.22
CA GLU A 220 -17.73 -13.30 -9.72
C GLU A 220 -17.88 -14.35 -8.63
N LEU A 221 -18.44 -13.94 -7.49
CA LEU A 221 -18.77 -14.78 -6.36
C LEU A 221 -20.28 -14.78 -6.11
N THR A 222 -20.80 -15.92 -5.67
CA THR A 222 -22.17 -16.05 -5.14
C THR A 222 -22.13 -16.58 -3.72
N ARG A 223 -23.04 -16.10 -2.87
CA ARG A 223 -23.26 -16.68 -1.54
C ARG A 223 -23.62 -18.16 -1.71
N ARG A 224 -23.02 -19.00 -0.86
CA ARG A 224 -23.33 -20.44 -0.84
C ARG A 224 -24.76 -20.69 -0.37
N ALA A 225 -25.31 -21.84 -0.77
CA ALA A 225 -26.69 -22.20 -0.44
C ALA A 225 -26.98 -22.34 1.08
N ASP A 226 -25.94 -22.61 1.88
CA ASP A 226 -26.03 -22.65 3.35
C ASP A 226 -25.96 -21.26 3.99
N GLY A 227 -25.79 -20.20 3.19
CA GLY A 227 -25.63 -18.82 3.66
C GLY A 227 -24.25 -18.50 4.22
N MET A 228 -23.29 -19.43 4.18
CA MET A 228 -21.98 -19.34 4.83
C MET A 228 -20.85 -19.30 3.79
N GLY A 229 -20.19 -18.15 3.66
CA GLY A 229 -19.12 -17.98 2.69
C GLY A 229 -19.62 -17.88 1.24
N TYR A 230 -18.67 -17.82 0.33
CA TYR A 230 -18.93 -17.65 -1.10
C TYR A 230 -18.30 -18.77 -1.92
N GLU A 231 -18.79 -18.95 -3.13
CA GLU A 231 -18.15 -19.77 -4.16
C GLU A 231 -18.01 -18.97 -5.45
N MET A 232 -16.93 -19.26 -6.20
CA MET A 232 -16.71 -18.67 -7.52
C MET A 232 -17.79 -19.14 -8.48
N VAL A 233 -18.26 -18.24 -9.34
CA VAL A 233 -19.08 -18.56 -10.50
C VAL A 233 -18.14 -18.81 -11.70
N PRO A 234 -17.88 -20.07 -12.10
CA PRO A 234 -17.04 -20.35 -13.26
C PRO A 234 -17.71 -19.84 -14.54
N ASP A 235 -16.91 -19.50 -15.54
CA ASP A 235 -17.41 -19.00 -16.83
C ASP A 235 -18.23 -17.70 -16.76
N SER A 236 -18.16 -17.00 -15.62
CA SER A 236 -18.74 -15.67 -15.53
C SER A 236 -18.09 -14.76 -16.58
N LYS A 237 -18.93 -13.96 -17.23
CA LYS A 237 -18.47 -12.91 -18.15
C LYS A 237 -17.60 -11.85 -17.46
N TYR A 238 -17.72 -11.72 -16.13
CA TYR A 238 -16.93 -10.78 -15.35
C TYR A 238 -15.54 -11.32 -15.01
N ASN A 239 -15.36 -12.65 -15.05
CA ASN A 239 -14.07 -13.24 -14.72
C ASN A 239 -13.00 -12.77 -15.72
N ARG A 240 -11.96 -12.11 -15.21
CA ARG A 240 -10.97 -11.44 -16.06
C ARG A 240 -9.61 -11.35 -15.37
N ARG A 241 -8.55 -11.52 -16.15
CA ARG A 241 -7.20 -11.08 -15.78
C ARG A 241 -6.83 -9.78 -16.48
N ILE A 242 -6.18 -8.91 -15.73
CA ILE A 242 -5.50 -7.72 -16.20
C ILE A 242 -4.06 -7.90 -15.75
N THR A 243 -3.11 -7.92 -16.68
CA THR A 243 -1.73 -8.40 -16.42
C THR A 243 -0.69 -7.37 -16.81
N SER A 244 0.58 -7.68 -16.56
CA SER A 244 1.71 -6.85 -17.03
C SER A 244 1.86 -6.80 -18.55
N SER A 245 1.00 -7.50 -19.32
CA SER A 245 0.87 -7.36 -20.78
C SER A 245 -0.41 -6.67 -21.25
N THR A 246 -1.35 -6.33 -20.35
CA THR A 246 -2.62 -5.68 -20.72
C THR A 246 -2.39 -4.23 -21.12
N THR A 247 -3.01 -3.77 -22.22
CA THR A 247 -2.91 -2.34 -22.60
C THR A 247 -3.64 -1.49 -21.56
N ALA A 248 -3.00 -0.41 -21.13
CA ALA A 248 -3.54 0.57 -20.19
C ALA A 248 -3.47 1.97 -20.79
N GLN A 249 -4.43 2.82 -20.44
CA GLN A 249 -4.47 4.21 -20.85
C GLN A 249 -3.76 5.08 -19.80
N LEU A 250 -2.99 6.07 -20.23
CA LEU A 250 -2.51 7.16 -19.38
C LEU A 250 -3.57 8.27 -19.37
N ALA A 251 -4.00 8.69 -18.19
CA ALA A 251 -5.01 9.74 -18.01
C ALA A 251 -4.53 10.80 -17.00
N GLY A 252 -4.89 12.06 -17.22
CA GLY A 252 -4.40 13.20 -16.43
C GLY A 252 -3.21 13.94 -17.05
N PRO A 253 -2.52 14.80 -16.30
CA PRO A 253 -1.61 15.81 -16.85
C PRO A 253 -0.35 15.26 -17.55
N VAL A 254 0.07 14.03 -17.26
CA VAL A 254 1.25 13.41 -17.89
C VAL A 254 0.91 12.77 -19.25
N ALA A 255 -0.36 12.44 -19.48
CA ALA A 255 -0.80 11.77 -20.71
C ALA A 255 -0.48 12.62 -21.96
N GLY A 256 0.25 12.04 -22.91
CA GLY A 256 0.71 12.70 -24.14
C GLY A 256 2.02 13.49 -24.01
N SER A 257 2.59 13.60 -22.80
CA SER A 257 3.88 14.27 -22.57
C SER A 257 5.03 13.56 -23.27
N ALA A 258 6.17 14.25 -23.43
CA ALA A 258 7.36 13.64 -24.03
C ALA A 258 7.93 12.49 -23.18
N LEU A 259 7.72 12.55 -21.86
CA LEU A 259 8.28 11.64 -20.85
C LEU A 259 7.63 10.26 -20.80
N VAL A 260 6.59 10.00 -21.59
CA VAL A 260 5.87 8.71 -21.62
C VAL A 260 5.72 8.14 -23.03
N LYS A 261 6.37 8.77 -24.03
CA LYS A 261 6.38 8.26 -25.40
C LYS A 261 7.34 7.10 -25.49
N THR A 262 6.88 6.03 -26.11
CA THR A 262 7.69 4.82 -26.34
C THR A 262 7.49 4.34 -27.76
N LYS A 263 8.28 3.34 -28.17
CA LYS A 263 8.04 2.60 -29.41
C LYS A 263 6.66 1.95 -29.48
N PHE A 264 6.06 1.56 -28.34
CA PHE A 264 4.71 0.98 -28.32
C PHE A 264 3.64 2.04 -28.63
N ASP A 265 3.74 3.20 -28.00
CA ASP A 265 2.86 4.34 -28.29
C ASP A 265 3.68 5.64 -28.40
N PRO A 266 4.00 6.07 -29.64
CA PRO A 266 4.67 7.33 -29.89
C PRO A 266 3.83 8.58 -29.54
N THR A 267 2.54 8.41 -29.26
CA THR A 267 1.66 9.51 -28.86
C THR A 267 1.69 9.77 -27.35
N GLY A 268 2.03 8.76 -26.53
CA GLY A 268 2.16 8.89 -25.08
C GLY A 268 0.85 8.81 -24.31
N TYR A 269 -0.21 8.23 -24.89
CA TYR A 269 -1.52 8.05 -24.25
C TYR A 269 -1.78 6.62 -23.78
N GLN A 270 -0.95 5.66 -24.18
CA GLN A 270 -1.08 4.26 -23.83
C GLN A 270 0.25 3.66 -23.40
N THR A 271 0.16 2.68 -22.51
CA THR A 271 1.27 1.78 -22.18
C THR A 271 0.77 0.33 -22.21
N ARG A 272 1.71 -0.60 -22.08
CA ARG A 272 1.40 -2.03 -22.00
C ARG A 272 1.85 -2.57 -20.65
N GLY A 273 0.88 -2.82 -19.78
CA GLY A 273 1.03 -3.45 -18.49
C GLY A 273 0.55 -2.59 -17.32
N ILE A 274 0.05 -3.29 -16.31
CA ILE A 274 0.09 -2.89 -14.90
C ILE A 274 1.09 -3.80 -14.19
N ASN A 275 1.76 -3.39 -13.13
CA ASN A 275 2.73 -4.28 -12.49
C ASN A 275 2.95 -4.02 -11.01
N ASN A 276 3.45 -5.04 -10.30
CA ASN A 276 3.79 -4.97 -8.88
C ASN A 276 2.64 -4.36 -8.09
N ASN A 277 1.47 -4.98 -8.26
CA ASN A 277 0.22 -4.50 -7.74
C ASN A 277 0.11 -4.88 -6.26
N CYS A 278 0.38 -3.93 -5.37
CA CYS A 278 0.46 -4.11 -3.92
C CYS A 278 -0.94 -4.01 -3.27
N GLY A 279 -1.17 -3.01 -2.43
CA GLY A 279 -2.45 -2.70 -1.81
C GLY A 279 -3.54 -2.21 -2.78
N ALA A 280 -4.70 -1.87 -2.23
CA ALA A 280 -5.86 -1.50 -3.03
C ALA A 280 -6.69 -0.34 -2.45
N GLY A 281 -7.52 0.24 -3.30
CA GLY A 281 -8.53 1.22 -2.92
C GLY A 281 -9.87 0.98 -3.60
N LEU A 282 -10.94 1.34 -2.91
CA LEU A 282 -12.26 1.52 -3.53
C LEU A 282 -12.44 3.00 -3.88
N SER A 283 -12.93 3.31 -5.08
CA SER A 283 -13.41 4.65 -5.36
C SER A 283 -14.84 4.84 -4.87
N PRO A 284 -15.24 6.07 -4.47
CA PRO A 284 -16.61 6.35 -4.02
C PRO A 284 -17.65 6.21 -5.16
N TRP A 285 -17.22 6.02 -6.40
CA TRP A 285 -18.07 5.76 -7.56
C TRP A 285 -18.06 4.30 -8.04
N GLY A 286 -17.45 3.37 -7.31
CA GLY A 286 -17.57 1.93 -7.54
C GLY A 286 -16.58 1.34 -8.54
N THR A 287 -15.37 1.89 -8.62
CA THR A 287 -14.23 1.33 -9.37
C THR A 287 -13.13 0.89 -8.42
N TYR A 288 -12.27 0.02 -8.92
CA TYR A 288 -11.13 -0.53 -8.20
C TYR A 288 -9.87 0.28 -8.49
N LEU A 289 -9.15 0.68 -7.46
CA LEU A 289 -7.88 1.40 -7.54
C LEU A 289 -6.77 0.42 -7.15
N THR A 290 -6.05 -0.11 -8.15
CA THR A 290 -4.85 -0.90 -7.91
C THR A 290 -3.63 0.00 -7.95
N THR A 291 -2.61 -0.33 -7.16
CA THR A 291 -1.39 0.47 -7.03
C THR A 291 -0.25 -0.18 -7.79
N GLU A 292 0.82 0.56 -8.09
CA GLU A 292 2.05 0.02 -8.68
C GLU A 292 3.19 0.45 -7.78
N GLU A 293 3.83 -0.52 -7.12
CA GLU A 293 4.68 -0.28 -5.96
C GLU A 293 6.14 -0.57 -6.33
N ASN A 294 6.56 -1.82 -6.22
CA ASN A 294 7.91 -2.29 -6.57
C ASN A 294 8.19 -2.46 -8.09
N PHE A 295 7.63 -1.58 -8.93
CA PHE A 295 7.70 -1.66 -10.40
C PHE A 295 9.11 -1.50 -10.98
N LEU A 296 10.08 -0.97 -10.22
CA LEU A 296 11.48 -0.87 -10.65
C LEU A 296 12.08 -2.23 -10.96
N GLY A 297 11.73 -3.25 -10.15
CA GLY A 297 12.39 -4.56 -10.19
C GLY A 297 12.35 -5.24 -11.55
N VAL A 298 11.31 -4.99 -12.36
CA VAL A 298 11.13 -5.65 -13.67
C VAL A 298 11.84 -4.96 -14.82
N PHE A 299 12.37 -3.75 -14.62
CA PHE A 299 13.07 -3.01 -15.66
C PHE A 299 14.58 -3.15 -15.54
N ALA A 300 15.26 -3.13 -16.69
CA ALA A 300 16.72 -3.09 -16.76
C ALA A 300 17.21 -1.81 -17.46
N ARG A 301 18.42 -1.39 -17.10
CA ARG A 301 19.09 -0.21 -17.64
C ARG A 301 20.57 -0.50 -17.89
N GLY A 302 21.00 -0.39 -19.14
CA GLY A 302 22.41 -0.44 -19.54
C GLY A 302 23.09 0.92 -19.45
N GLN A 303 24.25 1.05 -20.11
CA GLN A 303 25.00 2.30 -20.15
C GLN A 303 24.40 3.28 -21.18
N ASP A 304 23.68 4.29 -20.69
CA ASP A 304 22.99 5.29 -21.50
C ASP A 304 23.03 6.73 -20.94
N ALA A 305 23.76 6.99 -19.85
CA ALA A 305 23.80 8.29 -19.21
C ALA A 305 24.27 9.40 -20.17
N SER A 306 25.17 9.07 -21.11
CA SER A 306 25.66 10.03 -22.11
C SER A 306 24.64 10.39 -23.21
N GLN A 307 23.55 9.63 -23.30
CA GLN A 307 22.47 9.77 -24.27
C GLN A 307 21.26 10.49 -23.68
N LEU A 308 21.23 10.68 -22.36
CA LEU A 308 20.16 11.32 -21.61
C LEU A 308 20.51 12.78 -21.25
N SER A 309 19.48 13.56 -20.94
CA SER A 309 19.69 14.82 -20.23
C SER A 309 20.19 14.53 -18.81
N ALA A 310 20.89 15.48 -18.19
CA ALA A 310 21.31 15.33 -16.79
C ALA A 310 20.11 15.15 -15.84
N GLY A 311 18.99 15.81 -16.13
CA GLY A 311 17.75 15.69 -15.36
C GLY A 311 17.11 14.32 -15.50
N ASP A 312 17.01 13.79 -16.72
CA ASP A 312 16.47 12.44 -16.99
C ASP A 312 17.33 11.37 -16.31
N ASN A 313 18.66 11.52 -16.36
CA ASN A 313 19.58 10.60 -15.70
C ASN A 313 19.38 10.62 -14.17
N TYR A 314 19.36 11.81 -13.57
CA TYR A 314 19.12 11.99 -12.14
C TYR A 314 17.76 11.41 -11.72
N ALA A 315 16.70 11.69 -12.48
CA ALA A 315 15.36 11.20 -12.19
C ALA A 315 15.28 9.66 -12.19
N ARG A 316 16.04 8.97 -13.03
CA ARG A 316 16.13 7.49 -12.99
C ARG A 316 16.85 7.00 -11.75
N GLU A 317 18.00 7.59 -11.43
CA GLU A 317 18.79 7.23 -10.25
C GLU A 317 18.03 7.47 -8.95
N ARG A 318 17.20 8.52 -8.90
CA ARG A 318 16.34 8.84 -7.76
C ARG A 318 15.21 7.82 -7.53
N TYR A 319 14.93 6.97 -8.52
CA TYR A 319 14.04 5.82 -8.40
C TYR A 319 14.85 4.51 -8.47
N GLY A 320 16.14 4.53 -8.10
CA GLY A 320 17.00 3.35 -8.00
C GLY A 320 17.56 2.78 -9.32
N ALA A 321 17.20 3.33 -10.49
CA ALA A 321 17.63 2.81 -11.79
C ALA A 321 19.00 3.38 -12.24
N VAL A 322 20.09 2.86 -11.67
CA VAL A 322 21.48 3.19 -12.05
C VAL A 322 21.91 2.51 -13.37
N GLU A 323 23.03 2.92 -13.97
CA GLU A 323 23.60 2.21 -15.13
C GLU A 323 24.04 0.78 -14.76
N ASP A 324 23.96 -0.13 -15.74
CA ASP A 324 24.24 -1.56 -15.59
C ASP A 324 23.34 -2.27 -14.55
N PHE A 325 22.12 -1.74 -14.34
CA PHE A 325 21.09 -2.33 -13.50
C PHE A 325 20.29 -3.40 -14.26
N PRO A 326 20.36 -4.69 -13.88
CA PRO A 326 19.64 -5.76 -14.58
C PRO A 326 18.18 -5.94 -14.12
N GLY A 327 17.68 -5.10 -13.21
CA GLY A 327 16.45 -5.37 -12.46
C GLY A 327 16.72 -6.18 -11.18
N TRP A 328 15.68 -6.47 -10.41
CA TRP A 328 15.75 -7.28 -9.18
C TRP A 328 15.54 -8.76 -9.50
N GLU A 329 16.43 -9.35 -10.30
CA GLU A 329 16.41 -10.77 -10.69
C GLU A 329 15.17 -11.24 -11.51
N TYR A 330 14.22 -10.37 -11.86
CA TYR A 330 13.15 -10.71 -12.81
C TYR A 330 13.71 -11.04 -14.20
N LEU A 331 14.61 -10.19 -14.71
CA LEU A 331 15.31 -10.36 -15.99
C LEU A 331 14.35 -10.50 -17.20
N TRP A 332 13.21 -9.80 -17.17
CA TRP A 332 12.16 -9.90 -18.19
C TRP A 332 12.58 -9.38 -19.57
N HIS A 333 13.62 -8.56 -19.64
CA HIS A 333 14.21 -8.05 -20.87
C HIS A 333 15.10 -9.06 -21.60
N THR A 334 15.49 -10.15 -20.93
CA THR A 334 16.60 -11.01 -21.38
C THR A 334 16.28 -12.06 -22.46
N PRO A 335 15.05 -12.60 -22.59
CA PRO A 335 14.77 -13.61 -23.61
C PRO A 335 14.97 -13.08 -25.04
N GLU A 336 15.27 -13.99 -25.98
CA GLU A 336 15.56 -13.60 -27.35
C GLU A 336 14.30 -13.17 -28.11
N ALA A 337 14.41 -12.14 -28.95
CA ALA A 337 13.29 -11.63 -29.75
C ALA A 337 12.63 -12.68 -30.66
N LYS A 338 13.36 -13.73 -31.06
CA LYS A 338 12.82 -14.83 -31.87
C LYS A 338 11.80 -15.70 -31.12
N ASP A 339 11.83 -15.67 -29.79
CA ASP A 339 10.94 -16.44 -28.91
C ASP A 339 9.71 -15.61 -28.46
N ALA A 340 9.63 -14.35 -28.89
CA ALA A 340 8.52 -13.46 -28.59
C ALA A 340 7.26 -13.86 -29.36
N LYS A 341 6.11 -13.79 -28.70
CA LYS A 341 4.78 -14.03 -29.27
C LYS A 341 4.05 -12.74 -29.65
N ILE A 342 4.45 -11.63 -29.05
CA ILE A 342 3.95 -10.29 -29.37
C ILE A 342 5.12 -9.34 -29.65
N ALA A 343 4.87 -8.26 -30.37
CA ALA A 343 5.89 -7.28 -30.70
C ALA A 343 6.51 -6.70 -29.41
N ASP A 344 7.84 -6.69 -29.38
CA ASP A 344 8.67 -6.13 -28.30
C ASP A 344 8.35 -6.71 -26.90
N GLU A 345 7.87 -7.96 -26.85
CA GLU A 345 7.43 -8.63 -25.60
C GLU A 345 8.42 -8.49 -24.45
N PHE A 346 9.70 -8.73 -24.72
CA PHE A 346 10.79 -8.70 -23.75
C PHE A 346 11.53 -7.36 -23.77
N SER A 347 11.90 -6.85 -24.94
CA SER A 347 12.71 -5.63 -25.08
C SER A 347 12.06 -4.37 -24.52
N ARG A 348 10.74 -4.36 -24.30
CA ARG A 348 10.05 -3.23 -23.65
C ARG A 348 10.42 -3.01 -22.17
N TRP A 349 11.01 -4.02 -21.54
CA TRP A 349 11.48 -3.97 -20.16
C TRP A 349 12.92 -3.42 -20.07
N ASP A 350 13.58 -3.18 -21.20
CA ASP A 350 14.87 -2.50 -21.28
C ASP A 350 14.64 -0.98 -21.46
N MET A 351 14.95 -0.20 -20.42
CA MET A 351 14.81 1.26 -20.45
C MET A 351 16.07 1.97 -21.00
N THR A 352 17.04 1.24 -21.54
CA THR A 352 18.25 1.83 -22.13
C THR A 352 17.92 2.70 -23.34
N ALA A 353 18.39 3.94 -23.37
CA ALA A 353 18.28 4.82 -24.53
C ALA A 353 19.24 4.39 -25.64
N VAL A 354 18.73 3.62 -26.61
CA VAL A 354 19.51 3.05 -27.72
C VAL A 354 19.13 3.59 -29.10
N GLY A 355 17.90 4.12 -29.25
CA GLY A 355 17.40 4.71 -30.49
C GLY A 355 17.76 6.19 -30.65
N ALA A 356 17.42 6.78 -31.80
CA ALA A 356 17.61 8.21 -32.02
C ALA A 356 16.57 9.06 -31.26
N SER A 357 15.41 8.47 -30.94
CA SER A 357 14.32 9.11 -30.19
C SER A 357 13.53 8.09 -29.37
N ALA A 358 12.70 8.59 -28.45
CA ALA A 358 11.82 7.75 -27.63
C ALA A 358 10.75 6.98 -28.44
N ALA A 359 10.49 7.37 -29.69
CA ALA A 359 9.59 6.62 -30.58
C ALA A 359 10.26 5.36 -31.18
N GLU A 360 11.58 5.21 -31.01
CA GLU A 360 12.36 4.10 -31.56
C GLU A 360 12.84 3.10 -30.49
N ASP A 361 12.65 3.41 -29.20
CA ASP A 361 13.02 2.56 -28.07
C ASP A 361 12.04 2.67 -26.88
N TYR A 362 12.44 2.12 -25.74
CA TYR A 362 11.64 2.08 -24.51
C TYR A 362 12.26 2.89 -23.36
N ARG A 363 13.07 3.92 -23.67
CA ARG A 363 13.75 4.74 -22.65
C ARG A 363 12.80 5.36 -21.62
N TYR A 364 11.55 5.60 -22.02
CA TYR A 364 10.51 6.16 -21.16
C TYR A 364 9.45 5.13 -20.79
N GLY A 365 9.64 3.84 -21.08
CA GLY A 365 8.75 2.76 -20.64
C GLY A 365 8.62 2.73 -19.12
N PHE A 366 9.73 2.91 -18.41
CA PHE A 366 9.78 3.03 -16.95
C PHE A 366 8.88 4.14 -16.39
N ASN A 367 8.78 5.28 -17.09
CA ASN A 367 7.97 6.42 -16.67
C ASN A 367 6.46 6.19 -16.83
N THR A 368 6.06 5.09 -17.47
CA THR A 368 4.64 4.71 -17.64
C THR A 368 4.13 3.79 -16.53
N PHE A 369 4.95 3.49 -15.52
CA PHE A 369 4.61 2.70 -14.33
C PHE A 369 4.82 3.49 -13.04
N GLY A 370 4.26 3.02 -11.94
CA GLY A 370 4.30 3.67 -10.63
C GLY A 370 3.13 4.59 -10.39
N TYR A 371 1.94 4.27 -10.92
CA TYR A 371 0.73 5.08 -10.75
C TYR A 371 -0.39 4.25 -10.14
N ILE A 372 -1.30 4.93 -9.44
CA ILE A 372 -2.64 4.40 -9.21
C ILE A 372 -3.30 4.10 -10.56
N THR A 373 -3.73 2.86 -10.75
CA THR A 373 -4.43 2.40 -11.95
C THR A 373 -5.87 2.04 -11.60
N GLU A 374 -6.82 2.69 -12.27
CA GLU A 374 -8.25 2.48 -12.06
C GLU A 374 -8.81 1.43 -13.03
N ILE A 375 -9.61 0.51 -12.50
CA ILE A 375 -10.28 -0.57 -13.21
C ILE A 375 -11.77 -0.50 -12.90
N ASP A 376 -12.62 -0.57 -13.92
CA ASP A 376 -14.06 -0.79 -13.74
C ASP A 376 -14.35 -2.29 -13.79
N PRO A 377 -14.68 -2.92 -12.65
CA PRO A 377 -14.91 -4.36 -12.61
C PRO A 377 -16.24 -4.78 -13.26
N PHE A 378 -17.18 -3.86 -13.45
CA PHE A 378 -18.49 -4.14 -14.05
C PHE A 378 -18.50 -3.93 -15.58
N ASP A 379 -17.49 -3.28 -16.15
CA ASP A 379 -17.27 -3.19 -17.60
C ASP A 379 -16.05 -4.00 -18.05
N GLN A 380 -16.28 -5.23 -18.49
CA GLN A 380 -15.25 -6.15 -19.01
C GLN A 380 -14.51 -5.63 -20.26
N ASN A 381 -15.05 -4.64 -20.98
CA ASN A 381 -14.41 -4.07 -22.16
C ASN A 381 -13.63 -2.80 -21.83
N SER A 382 -13.72 -2.32 -20.59
CA SER A 382 -12.97 -1.16 -20.14
C SER A 382 -11.47 -1.43 -20.18
N ILE A 383 -10.72 -0.38 -20.51
CA ILE A 383 -9.27 -0.35 -20.50
C ILE A 383 -8.85 0.26 -19.16
N PRO A 384 -7.96 -0.38 -18.38
CA PRO A 384 -7.43 0.20 -17.15
C PRO A 384 -6.82 1.59 -17.39
N GLN A 385 -7.01 2.53 -16.46
CA GLN A 385 -6.56 3.92 -16.60
C GLN A 385 -5.56 4.29 -15.51
N LYS A 386 -4.31 4.56 -15.88
CA LYS A 386 -3.29 5.08 -14.97
C LYS A 386 -3.55 6.57 -14.69
N ARG A 387 -3.79 6.91 -13.43
CA ARG A 387 -4.24 8.23 -12.97
C ARG A 387 -3.04 9.12 -12.62
N THR A 388 -2.48 9.74 -13.64
CA THR A 388 -1.20 10.45 -13.55
C THR A 388 -1.23 11.71 -12.68
N ALA A 389 -2.41 12.27 -12.37
CA ALA A 389 -2.53 13.41 -11.46
C ALA A 389 -2.20 13.06 -10.00
N LEU A 390 -2.22 11.77 -9.64
CA LEU A 390 -1.90 11.27 -8.30
C LEU A 390 -0.38 11.09 -8.09
N GLY A 391 0.44 11.40 -9.10
CA GLY A 391 1.90 11.33 -9.03
C GLY A 391 2.45 9.92 -9.25
N ARG A 392 3.76 9.86 -9.48
CA ARG A 392 4.48 8.63 -9.79
C ARG A 392 5.47 8.26 -8.67
N PHE A 393 5.24 7.14 -8.00
CA PHE A 393 6.09 6.60 -6.92
C PHE A 393 5.69 5.15 -6.60
N ALA A 394 6.29 4.52 -5.58
CA ALA A 394 5.93 3.16 -5.18
C ALA A 394 4.64 3.21 -4.34
N HIS A 395 3.49 3.29 -5.01
CA HIS A 395 2.21 3.45 -4.31
C HIS A 395 1.87 2.16 -3.57
N GLU A 396 1.62 2.24 -2.27
CA GLU A 396 1.18 1.08 -1.50
C GLU A 396 -0.33 0.80 -1.71
N ASN A 397 -1.18 1.70 -1.22
CA ASN A 397 -2.62 1.66 -1.39
C ASN A 397 -3.17 3.06 -1.71
N CYS A 398 -4.50 3.17 -1.84
CA CYS A 398 -5.14 4.47 -2.10
C CYS A 398 -6.48 4.58 -1.34
N ALA A 399 -6.49 5.35 -0.26
CA ALA A 399 -7.67 5.53 0.58
C ALA A 399 -8.35 6.87 0.28
N TYR A 400 -9.66 6.85 0.00
CA TYR A 400 -10.45 8.08 -0.11
C TYR A 400 -10.96 8.52 1.26
N ALA A 401 -11.00 9.83 1.48
CA ALA A 401 -11.71 10.42 2.61
C ALA A 401 -13.22 10.38 2.38
N PRO A 402 -14.07 10.30 3.44
CA PRO A 402 -15.51 10.38 3.31
C PRO A 402 -15.95 11.53 2.38
N VAL A 403 -16.75 11.21 1.37
CA VAL A 403 -17.19 12.18 0.38
C VAL A 403 -18.40 12.98 0.84
N GLU A 404 -18.38 14.28 0.60
CA GLU A 404 -19.46 15.20 0.95
C GLU A 404 -19.95 15.95 -0.28
N GLN A 405 -21.27 16.01 -0.46
CA GLN A 405 -21.90 16.68 -1.61
C GLN A 405 -21.41 18.13 -1.75
N GLY A 406 -20.81 18.47 -2.90
CA GLY A 406 -20.31 19.81 -3.17
C GLY A 406 -18.91 20.14 -2.63
N LYS A 407 -18.22 19.19 -1.98
CA LYS A 407 -16.80 19.29 -1.58
C LYS A 407 -15.89 18.50 -2.53
N PRO A 408 -14.58 18.76 -2.60
CA PRO A 408 -13.67 17.94 -3.39
C PRO A 408 -13.55 16.52 -2.83
N VAL A 409 -13.16 15.57 -3.68
CA VAL A 409 -12.79 14.21 -3.27
C VAL A 409 -11.30 14.20 -2.92
N VAL A 410 -10.95 13.58 -1.80
CA VAL A 410 -9.57 13.54 -1.29
C VAL A 410 -9.10 12.10 -1.20
N PHE A 411 -7.86 11.86 -1.62
CA PHE A 411 -7.18 10.56 -1.55
C PHE A 411 -5.85 10.69 -0.83
N TYR A 412 -5.50 9.70 -0.02
CA TYR A 412 -4.22 9.59 0.68
C TYR A 412 -3.45 8.36 0.20
N MET A 413 -2.12 8.49 0.08
CA MET A 413 -1.23 7.48 -0.50
C MET A 413 0.11 7.46 0.25
N GLY A 414 0.66 6.26 0.48
CA GLY A 414 2.04 6.04 0.91
C GLY A 414 2.97 5.80 -0.29
N ASP A 415 4.25 6.09 -0.10
CA ASP A 415 5.34 5.70 -1.01
C ASP A 415 6.25 4.73 -0.26
N ASP A 416 6.07 3.42 -0.48
CA ASP A 416 6.80 2.41 0.28
C ASP A 416 8.25 2.28 -0.20
N ALA A 417 9.09 3.10 0.41
CA ALA A 417 10.53 2.94 0.37
C ALA A 417 11.15 3.66 1.58
N ARG A 418 12.38 3.28 1.92
CA ARG A 418 13.04 3.83 3.12
C ARG A 418 13.31 5.33 2.94
N GLY A 419 12.70 6.12 3.82
CA GLY A 419 12.87 7.56 3.81
C GLY A 419 12.09 8.29 2.73
N GLU A 420 11.09 7.66 2.11
CA GLU A 420 10.12 8.34 1.24
C GLU A 420 8.94 8.92 2.05
N TYR A 421 7.81 9.18 1.39
CA TYR A 421 6.89 10.24 1.78
C TYR A 421 5.43 9.78 1.82
N ILE A 422 4.60 10.56 2.51
CA ILE A 422 3.14 10.43 2.51
C ILE A 422 2.55 11.54 1.64
N TYR A 423 1.62 11.18 0.76
CA TYR A 423 1.00 12.07 -0.21
C TYR A 423 -0.51 12.21 0.01
N LYS A 424 -1.05 13.33 -0.47
CA LYS A 424 -2.49 13.62 -0.54
C LYS A 424 -2.85 14.18 -1.90
N PHE A 425 -3.90 13.68 -2.52
CA PHE A 425 -4.50 14.26 -3.73
C PHE A 425 -5.87 14.85 -3.42
N VAL A 426 -6.12 16.08 -3.88
CA VAL A 426 -7.42 16.76 -3.76
C VAL A 426 -7.95 17.04 -5.16
N SER A 427 -9.10 16.47 -5.51
CA SER A 427 -9.71 16.69 -6.81
C SER A 427 -10.13 18.15 -6.99
N LYS A 428 -10.00 18.67 -8.21
CA LYS A 428 -10.55 19.98 -8.54
C LYS A 428 -12.07 19.97 -8.67
N ALA A 429 -12.62 18.85 -9.15
CA ALA A 429 -14.05 18.66 -9.25
C ALA A 429 -14.66 18.50 -7.85
N MET A 430 -15.90 18.99 -7.70
CA MET A 430 -16.69 18.81 -6.49
C MET A 430 -17.57 17.55 -6.61
N TRP A 431 -17.62 16.78 -5.53
CA TRP A 431 -18.36 15.55 -5.40
C TRP A 431 -19.85 15.74 -5.66
N SER A 432 -20.45 14.76 -6.33
CA SER A 432 -21.88 14.63 -6.46
C SER A 432 -22.32 13.19 -6.24
N ASN A 433 -23.34 13.01 -5.40
CA ASN A 433 -23.93 11.69 -5.13
C ASN A 433 -24.52 11.04 -6.39
N SER A 434 -24.75 11.79 -7.48
CA SER A 434 -25.16 11.21 -8.77
C SER A 434 -24.05 10.42 -9.48
N ASP A 435 -22.79 10.57 -9.03
CA ASP A 435 -21.64 9.88 -9.63
C ASP A 435 -21.36 8.51 -8.99
N ILE A 436 -22.12 8.12 -7.95
CA ILE A 436 -22.06 6.76 -7.39
C ILE A 436 -22.44 5.75 -8.49
N GLY A 437 -21.58 4.75 -8.71
CA GLY A 437 -21.73 3.79 -9.82
C GLY A 437 -21.40 4.37 -11.20
N GLY A 438 -20.75 5.54 -11.25
CA GLY A 438 -20.40 6.24 -12.49
C GLY A 438 -19.21 5.65 -13.26
N GLY A 439 -18.56 4.61 -12.73
CA GLY A 439 -17.46 3.89 -13.39
C GLY A 439 -16.28 4.80 -13.74
N LEU A 440 -15.52 4.44 -14.78
CA LEU A 440 -14.36 5.23 -15.23
C LEU A 440 -14.68 6.68 -15.61
N LYS A 441 -15.93 6.99 -15.98
CA LYS A 441 -16.33 8.37 -16.31
C LYS A 441 -16.34 9.27 -15.08
N ALA A 442 -16.76 8.74 -13.93
CA ALA A 442 -16.60 9.44 -12.66
C ALA A 442 -15.12 9.54 -12.28
N GLY A 443 -14.35 8.47 -12.48
CA GLY A 443 -12.89 8.50 -12.34
C GLY A 443 -12.22 9.61 -13.14
N ASP A 444 -12.58 9.78 -14.41
CA ASP A 444 -12.07 10.85 -15.27
C ASP A 444 -12.40 12.25 -14.72
N LYS A 445 -13.56 12.42 -14.09
CA LYS A 445 -13.98 13.69 -13.49
C LYS A 445 -13.13 14.05 -12.26
N TYR A 446 -12.78 13.07 -11.43
CA TYR A 446 -12.16 13.33 -10.12
C TYR A 446 -10.64 13.10 -10.08
N LEU A 447 -10.11 12.15 -10.84
CA LEU A 447 -8.71 11.70 -10.74
C LEU A 447 -7.79 12.25 -11.84
N ASN A 448 -8.32 12.98 -12.83
CA ASN A 448 -7.49 13.54 -13.91
C ASN A 448 -7.10 15.02 -13.69
N ASP A 449 -7.76 15.75 -12.78
CA ASP A 449 -7.49 17.17 -12.51
C ASP A 449 -7.69 17.48 -11.02
N GLY A 450 -6.66 18.01 -10.38
CA GLY A 450 -6.58 18.25 -8.95
C GLY A 450 -5.16 18.67 -8.54
N THR A 451 -4.91 18.66 -7.23
CA THR A 451 -3.61 19.01 -6.67
C THR A 451 -3.06 17.86 -5.86
N LEU A 452 -1.84 17.44 -6.18
CA LEU A 452 -1.05 16.52 -5.37
C LEU A 452 -0.28 17.34 -4.31
N TYR A 453 -0.22 16.80 -3.09
CA TYR A 453 0.48 17.36 -1.94
C TYR A 453 1.37 16.30 -1.32
N VAL A 454 2.40 16.75 -0.60
CA VAL A 454 3.25 15.91 0.24
C VAL A 454 3.26 16.42 1.68
N ALA A 455 3.35 15.50 2.64
CA ALA A 455 3.28 15.82 4.07
C ALA A 455 4.61 16.35 4.64
N VAL A 456 4.49 17.30 5.55
CA VAL A 456 5.54 17.70 6.50
C VAL A 456 4.99 17.53 7.92
N PHE A 457 5.66 16.71 8.72
CA PHE A 457 5.33 16.48 10.13
C PHE A 457 6.27 17.30 11.02
N ASN A 458 5.73 18.24 11.78
CA ASN A 458 6.50 19.08 12.70
C ASN A 458 6.65 18.40 14.07
N GLU A 459 7.77 18.64 14.75
CA GLU A 459 8.11 18.01 16.04
C GLU A 459 7.10 18.25 17.18
N ASP A 460 6.21 19.24 17.06
CA ASP A 460 5.23 19.61 18.08
C ASP A 460 3.87 18.89 17.94
N GLY A 461 3.73 18.02 16.95
CA GLY A 461 2.47 17.32 16.65
C GLY A 461 1.58 18.04 15.63
N SER A 462 1.99 19.21 15.12
CA SER A 462 1.34 19.82 13.96
C SER A 462 1.95 19.31 12.65
N GLY A 463 1.23 19.47 11.54
CA GLY A 463 1.76 19.18 10.21
C GLY A 463 1.12 20.03 9.12
N GLU A 464 1.76 20.04 7.95
CA GLU A 464 1.32 20.79 6.78
C GLU A 464 1.43 19.99 5.48
N TRP A 465 0.57 20.33 4.53
CA TRP A 465 0.58 19.77 3.18
C TRP A 465 1.24 20.75 2.21
N LYS A 466 2.37 20.36 1.59
CA LYS A 466 3.04 21.14 0.55
C LYS A 466 2.53 20.74 -0.83
N ALA A 467 1.97 21.70 -1.56
CA ALA A 467 1.48 21.47 -2.91
C ALA A 467 2.62 21.16 -3.89
N LEU A 468 2.48 20.10 -4.67
CA LEU A 468 3.39 19.73 -5.76
C LEU A 468 2.88 20.31 -7.09
N VAL A 469 2.97 21.64 -7.19
CA VAL A 469 2.50 22.42 -8.34
C VAL A 469 3.66 23.18 -8.96
N HIS A 470 3.82 23.06 -10.28
CA HIS A 470 4.84 23.80 -11.02
C HIS A 470 4.71 25.33 -10.78
N GLY A 471 5.82 25.96 -10.42
CA GLY A 471 5.91 27.38 -10.02
C GLY A 471 5.72 27.62 -8.52
N GLN A 472 5.55 26.58 -7.69
CA GLN A 472 5.43 26.68 -6.22
C GLN A 472 6.49 25.80 -5.54
N ASN A 473 6.81 26.10 -4.28
CA ASN A 473 7.68 25.25 -3.43
C ASN A 473 9.02 24.81 -4.09
N GLY A 474 9.61 25.68 -4.92
CA GLY A 474 10.86 25.39 -5.63
C GLY A 474 10.73 24.45 -6.83
N LEU A 475 9.50 24.20 -7.30
CA LEU A 475 9.18 23.32 -8.43
C LEU A 475 9.08 24.11 -9.72
N ASP A 476 10.21 24.63 -10.20
CA ASP A 476 10.28 25.40 -11.44
C ASP A 476 11.56 25.10 -12.23
N ALA A 477 11.69 25.71 -13.40
CA ALA A 477 12.82 25.51 -14.30
C ALA A 477 14.17 26.03 -13.75
N PHE A 478 14.17 26.72 -12.60
CA PHE A 478 15.38 27.21 -11.94
C PHE A 478 15.83 26.34 -10.77
N ASN A 479 15.10 25.25 -10.45
CA ASN A 479 15.53 24.28 -9.46
C ASN A 479 16.92 23.72 -9.81
N SER A 480 17.85 23.80 -8.86
CA SER A 480 19.26 23.49 -9.09
C SER A 480 19.58 22.00 -9.14
N VAL A 481 18.68 21.14 -8.66
CA VAL A 481 18.85 19.68 -8.66
C VAL A 481 18.21 19.09 -9.90
N LEU A 482 16.93 19.40 -10.12
CA LEU A 482 16.15 18.95 -11.26
C LEU A 482 15.25 20.09 -11.75
N PRO A 483 15.57 20.74 -12.89
CA PRO A 483 14.69 21.75 -13.47
C PRO A 483 13.33 21.15 -13.83
N PHE A 484 12.25 21.71 -13.30
CA PHE A 484 10.88 21.31 -13.63
C PHE A 484 10.31 22.29 -14.67
N ASN A 485 10.10 21.86 -15.90
CA ASN A 485 9.60 22.71 -17.00
C ASN A 485 8.07 22.76 -17.08
N GLY A 486 7.38 21.85 -16.37
CA GLY A 486 5.94 21.70 -16.43
C GLY A 486 5.40 20.81 -15.32
N GLN A 487 4.08 20.75 -15.22
CA GLN A 487 3.39 19.92 -14.22
C GLN A 487 3.56 18.42 -14.51
N ASP A 488 3.75 18.04 -15.77
CA ASP A 488 4.06 16.67 -16.19
C ASP A 488 5.38 16.19 -15.56
N GLU A 489 6.44 17.00 -15.62
CA GLU A 489 7.72 16.66 -14.98
C GLU A 489 7.60 16.57 -13.45
N VAL A 490 6.84 17.48 -12.82
CA VAL A 490 6.57 17.42 -11.37
C VAL A 490 5.91 16.10 -10.97
N LEU A 491 4.96 15.60 -11.77
CA LEU A 491 4.22 14.38 -11.47
C LEU A 491 4.99 13.10 -11.82
N VAL A 492 5.74 13.07 -12.93
CA VAL A 492 6.61 11.92 -13.29
C VAL A 492 7.77 11.77 -12.31
N PHE A 493 8.29 12.89 -11.81
CA PHE A 493 9.40 12.96 -10.85
C PHE A 493 8.93 13.34 -9.45
N ALA A 494 7.76 12.85 -9.03
CA ALA A 494 7.09 13.25 -7.79
C ALA A 494 7.99 13.10 -6.55
N ARG A 495 8.84 12.06 -6.48
CA ARG A 495 9.84 11.90 -5.39
C ARG A 495 10.83 13.08 -5.35
N ALA A 496 11.39 13.48 -6.49
CA ALA A 496 12.29 14.64 -6.56
C ALA A 496 11.57 15.97 -6.32
N ALA A 497 10.28 16.08 -6.70
CA ALA A 497 9.47 17.24 -6.38
C ALA A 497 9.18 17.33 -4.86
N ALA A 498 8.84 16.21 -4.23
CA ALA A 498 8.70 16.11 -2.78
C ALA A 498 10.01 16.45 -2.05
N ASP A 499 11.14 16.00 -2.60
CA ASP A 499 12.45 16.36 -2.07
C ASP A 499 12.63 17.89 -2.05
N ALA A 500 12.33 18.56 -3.16
CA ALA A 500 12.45 20.01 -3.30
C ALA A 500 11.45 20.80 -2.43
N ALA A 501 10.25 20.23 -2.22
CA ALA A 501 9.21 20.82 -1.37
C ALA A 501 9.50 20.65 0.13
N GLY A 502 10.51 19.86 0.51
CA GLY A 502 10.95 19.68 1.90
C GLY A 502 10.12 18.67 2.70
N ALA A 503 9.61 17.64 2.03
CA ALA A 503 8.81 16.58 2.66
C ALA A 503 9.56 15.84 3.80
N THR A 504 8.82 15.34 4.80
CA THR A 504 9.40 14.58 5.91
C THR A 504 9.67 13.14 5.49
N LYS A 505 10.93 12.69 5.58
CA LYS A 505 11.31 11.29 5.30
C LYS A 505 10.74 10.32 6.35
N MET A 506 9.94 9.36 5.90
CA MET A 506 9.18 8.43 6.75
C MET A 506 9.79 7.02 6.76
N ASP A 507 9.43 6.23 7.78
CA ASP A 507 9.80 4.82 7.90
C ASP A 507 8.84 3.94 7.09
N ARG A 508 9.05 3.84 5.77
CA ARG A 508 8.28 2.98 4.84
C ARG A 508 6.74 3.14 4.97
N PRO A 509 6.17 4.23 4.43
CA PRO A 509 4.72 4.41 4.34
C PRO A 509 4.05 3.32 3.50
N GLU A 510 3.36 2.41 4.17
CA GLU A 510 2.56 1.36 3.54
C GLU A 510 1.08 1.81 3.51
N TRP A 511 0.15 1.00 4.03
CA TRP A 511 -1.28 1.21 3.83
C TRP A 511 -1.82 2.42 4.58
N VAL A 512 -2.75 3.11 3.92
CA VAL A 512 -3.54 4.20 4.47
C VAL A 512 -4.98 3.74 4.70
N SER A 513 -5.60 4.17 5.79
CA SER A 513 -7.04 3.99 6.03
C SER A 513 -7.63 5.19 6.76
N VAL A 514 -8.91 5.50 6.49
CA VAL A 514 -9.60 6.65 7.09
C VAL A 514 -10.71 6.15 8.01
N SER A 515 -10.69 6.62 9.26
CA SER A 515 -11.70 6.28 10.26
C SER A 515 -13.07 6.81 9.82
N PRO A 516 -14.09 5.94 9.63
CA PRO A 516 -15.45 6.40 9.35
C PRO A 516 -16.11 7.08 10.55
N MET A 517 -15.50 6.98 11.74
CA MET A 517 -16.03 7.53 12.99
C MET A 517 -15.55 8.94 13.27
N THR A 518 -14.28 9.23 12.95
CA THR A 518 -13.62 10.49 13.32
C THR A 518 -13.14 11.29 12.12
N GLY A 519 -12.98 10.67 10.95
CA GLY A 519 -12.25 11.27 9.82
C GLY A 519 -10.73 11.27 10.01
N ASP A 520 -10.21 10.74 11.13
CA ASP A 520 -8.77 10.63 11.32
C ASP A 520 -8.19 9.62 10.32
N VAL A 521 -7.02 9.96 9.76
CA VAL A 521 -6.31 9.14 8.77
C VAL A 521 -5.19 8.39 9.47
N TYR A 522 -5.00 7.12 9.13
CA TYR A 522 -4.01 6.21 9.71
C TYR A 522 -3.11 5.68 8.60
N VAL A 523 -1.80 5.64 8.86
CA VAL A 523 -0.80 5.10 7.93
C VAL A 523 0.17 4.20 8.67
N THR A 524 0.42 3.03 8.12
CA THR A 524 1.49 2.14 8.59
C THR A 524 2.85 2.62 8.14
N LEU A 525 3.79 2.57 9.08
CA LEU A 525 5.20 2.88 8.91
C LEU A 525 5.97 1.63 9.33
N THR A 526 6.11 0.69 8.41
CA THR A 526 6.31 -0.73 8.71
C THR A 526 7.65 -1.03 9.38
N ASN A 527 8.72 -0.40 8.92
CA ASN A 527 10.05 -0.51 9.51
C ASN A 527 11.05 0.36 8.75
N ASN A 528 12.19 0.59 9.38
CA ASN A 528 13.33 1.23 8.76
C ASN A 528 14.63 0.90 9.53
N LYS A 529 15.36 -0.11 9.06
CA LYS A 529 16.65 -0.53 9.62
C LYS A 529 17.74 0.55 9.60
N TYR A 530 17.53 1.68 8.91
CA TYR A 530 18.48 2.79 8.84
C TYR A 530 18.13 3.99 9.71
N ARG A 531 16.91 4.05 10.28
CA ARG A 531 16.48 5.14 11.16
C ARG A 531 17.42 5.26 12.36
N GLY A 532 18.00 6.44 12.56
CA GLY A 532 18.97 6.72 13.64
C GLY A 532 20.34 6.05 13.47
N VAL A 533 20.54 5.23 12.42
CA VAL A 533 21.80 4.56 12.10
C VAL A 533 22.57 5.35 11.04
N ARG A 534 21.89 5.79 9.98
CA ARG A 534 22.48 6.65 8.94
C ARG A 534 22.21 8.13 9.22
N ASP A 535 23.18 8.98 8.88
CA ASP A 535 23.09 10.43 9.10
C ASP A 535 21.95 11.09 8.31
N ASP A 536 21.58 10.51 7.16
CA ASP A 536 20.52 10.97 6.25
C ASP A 536 19.12 10.47 6.63
N GLN A 537 19.00 9.70 7.72
CA GLN A 537 17.73 9.21 8.27
C GLN A 537 17.72 9.30 9.81
N PRO A 538 17.88 10.50 10.41
CA PRO A 538 17.92 10.63 11.87
C PRO A 538 16.54 10.41 12.51
N VAL A 539 16.50 10.09 13.81
CA VAL A 539 15.23 10.09 14.57
C VAL A 539 14.59 11.49 14.60
N SER A 540 13.26 11.52 14.58
CA SER A 540 12.37 12.69 14.65
C SER A 540 11.11 12.33 15.45
N ALA A 541 10.27 13.30 15.85
CA ALA A 541 9.06 12.98 16.60
C ALA A 541 8.13 12.00 15.85
N SER A 542 8.03 12.11 14.53
CA SER A 542 7.18 11.24 13.69
C SER A 542 7.84 9.92 13.30
N ASN A 543 9.17 9.77 13.50
CA ASN A 543 9.91 8.52 13.30
C ASN A 543 10.91 8.35 14.47
N PRO A 544 10.42 8.02 15.69
CA PRO A 544 11.14 8.35 16.91
C PRO A 544 12.02 7.23 17.45
N ARG A 545 12.01 6.05 16.84
CA ARG A 545 12.68 4.85 17.34
C ARG A 545 13.96 4.52 16.57
N SER A 546 14.97 4.14 17.33
CA SER A 546 16.19 3.48 16.91
C SER A 546 16.69 2.73 18.13
N TYR A 547 17.08 1.48 17.96
CA TYR A 547 17.41 0.59 19.07
C TYR A 547 18.91 0.58 19.37
N GLN A 548 19.27 -0.01 20.51
CA GLN A 548 20.66 -0.23 20.88
C GLN A 548 20.87 -1.72 21.16
N SER A 549 21.81 -2.34 20.45
CA SER A 549 22.23 -3.71 20.71
C SER A 549 23.75 -3.79 20.74
N ASN A 550 24.31 -4.31 21.83
CA ASN A 550 25.76 -4.45 22.04
C ASN A 550 26.55 -3.15 21.80
N GLY A 551 25.97 -2.00 22.17
CA GLY A 551 26.58 -0.68 22.00
C GLY A 551 26.58 -0.15 20.56
N LYS A 552 25.79 -0.75 19.66
CA LYS A 552 25.57 -0.28 18.29
C LYS A 552 24.11 0.15 18.11
N ALA A 553 23.92 1.25 17.39
CA ALA A 553 22.61 1.66 16.93
C ALA A 553 22.08 0.64 15.91
N LEU A 554 20.82 0.27 16.08
CA LEU A 554 20.01 -0.48 15.11
C LEU A 554 18.82 0.39 14.72
N GLY A 555 18.26 0.16 13.54
CA GLY A 555 17.11 0.92 13.07
C GLY A 555 15.82 0.59 13.81
N ASN A 556 14.72 1.07 13.26
CA ASN A 556 13.37 0.74 13.69
C ASN A 556 12.92 -0.54 12.99
N ASP A 557 13.14 -1.70 13.59
CA ASP A 557 12.78 -2.98 12.98
C ASP A 557 11.30 -3.36 13.15
N ASN A 558 10.54 -2.70 14.05
CA ASN A 558 9.18 -3.15 14.42
C ASN A 558 8.02 -2.28 13.91
N GLY A 559 8.29 -1.07 13.41
CA GLY A 559 7.26 -0.21 12.84
C GLY A 559 6.21 0.39 13.78
N HIS A 560 5.38 1.25 13.23
CA HIS A 560 4.33 1.97 13.97
C HIS A 560 3.23 2.46 13.04
N ILE A 561 2.09 2.87 13.61
CA ILE A 561 0.96 3.44 12.90
C ILE A 561 0.86 4.91 13.30
N ILE A 562 1.15 5.81 12.37
CA ILE A 562 0.93 7.25 12.54
C ILE A 562 -0.51 7.59 12.18
N ARG A 563 -1.12 8.57 12.87
CA ARG A 563 -2.44 9.08 12.49
C ARG A 563 -2.53 10.60 12.59
N TRP A 564 -3.46 11.20 11.84
CA TRP A 564 -3.70 12.64 11.89
C TRP A 564 -5.17 13.02 11.69
N ALA A 565 -5.51 14.21 12.18
CA ALA A 565 -6.80 14.87 12.03
C ALA A 565 -6.60 16.14 11.22
N GLU A 566 -7.29 16.24 10.09
CA GLU A 566 -7.22 17.43 9.24
C GLU A 566 -7.88 18.63 9.93
N ALA A 567 -7.32 19.83 9.73
CA ALA A 567 -7.80 21.02 10.42
C ALA A 567 -9.29 21.27 10.14
N GLY A 568 -10.08 21.38 11.22
CA GLY A 568 -11.52 21.59 11.14
C GLY A 568 -12.32 20.39 10.60
N GLY A 569 -11.72 19.20 10.53
CA GLY A 569 -12.35 18.01 9.93
C GLY A 569 -12.53 18.14 8.41
N ASP A 570 -11.83 19.08 7.77
CA ASP A 570 -11.88 19.27 6.32
C ASP A 570 -10.68 18.57 5.67
N HIS A 571 -10.91 17.46 4.98
CA HIS A 571 -9.86 16.72 4.30
C HIS A 571 -9.14 17.53 3.19
N ALA A 572 -9.73 18.62 2.71
CA ALA A 572 -9.07 19.54 1.78
C ALA A 572 -8.14 20.56 2.47
N ALA A 573 -8.12 20.63 3.81
CA ALA A 573 -7.26 21.54 4.56
C ALA A 573 -5.78 21.28 4.27
N THR A 574 -4.92 22.29 4.43
CA THR A 574 -3.47 22.17 4.19
C THR A 574 -2.66 22.03 5.47
N SER A 575 -3.32 21.75 6.59
CA SER A 575 -2.72 21.59 7.91
C SER A 575 -3.48 20.54 8.71
N PHE A 576 -2.77 19.83 9.58
CA PHE A 576 -3.32 18.75 10.40
C PHE A 576 -2.61 18.67 11.75
N GLU A 577 -3.22 17.99 12.70
CA GLU A 577 -2.61 17.58 13.97
C GLU A 577 -2.39 16.07 13.94
N TRP A 578 -1.28 15.57 14.45
CA TRP A 578 -0.90 14.16 14.37
C TRP A 578 -0.36 13.62 15.71
N ASP A 579 -0.49 12.31 15.87
CA ASP A 579 0.20 11.52 16.89
C ASP A 579 0.52 10.11 16.34
N ILE A 580 1.24 9.30 17.10
CA ILE A 580 1.46 7.89 16.76
C ILE A 580 0.40 7.08 17.50
N TYR A 581 -0.55 6.50 16.76
CA TYR A 581 -1.61 5.68 17.33
C TYR A 581 -1.02 4.49 18.10
N LEU A 582 -0.11 3.75 17.46
CA LEU A 582 0.37 2.48 17.97
C LEU A 582 1.80 2.18 17.52
N PHE A 583 2.64 1.69 18.42
CA PHE A 583 3.98 1.20 18.13
C PHE A 583 3.98 -0.32 18.15
N GLY A 584 4.33 -0.96 17.02
CA GLY A 584 4.60 -2.40 17.00
C GLY A 584 5.87 -2.70 17.80
N ALA A 585 5.82 -3.70 18.66
CA ALA A 585 6.95 -4.25 19.41
C ALA A 585 6.53 -5.55 20.11
N PRO A 586 7.44 -6.54 20.25
CA PRO A 586 7.28 -7.63 21.21
C PRO A 586 6.95 -7.11 22.62
N SER A 587 6.06 -7.79 23.33
CA SER A 587 5.58 -7.34 24.65
C SER A 587 6.71 -7.21 25.69
N ASP A 588 7.76 -8.02 25.57
CA ASP A 588 8.90 -8.10 26.48
C ASP A 588 10.01 -7.06 26.20
N LEU A 589 9.97 -6.37 25.05
CA LEU A 589 10.84 -5.23 24.73
C LEU A 589 10.35 -3.95 25.42
N SER A 590 10.28 -3.96 26.75
CA SER A 590 9.69 -2.89 27.58
C SER A 590 10.18 -1.46 27.28
N ALA A 591 11.43 -1.29 26.83
CA ALA A 591 11.95 0.02 26.45
C ALA A 591 11.38 0.56 25.13
N GLU A 592 10.97 -0.33 24.23
CA GLU A 592 10.48 -0.02 22.87
C GLU A 592 8.97 -0.21 22.71
N ASN A 593 8.36 -0.95 23.64
CA ASN A 593 6.92 -1.15 23.76
C ASN A 593 6.25 0.09 24.40
N LEU A 594 6.19 1.18 23.64
CA LEU A 594 5.62 2.45 24.07
C LEU A 594 4.09 2.42 24.15
N SER A 595 3.45 1.47 23.45
CA SER A 595 2.00 1.30 23.40
C SER A 595 1.45 0.37 24.48
N GLN A 596 2.30 -0.24 25.32
CA GLN A 596 1.89 -1.21 26.35
C GLN A 596 1.23 -2.46 25.76
N LEU A 597 1.73 -2.93 24.61
CA LEU A 597 1.35 -4.21 24.03
C LEU A 597 1.63 -5.36 25.02
N ASN A 598 0.83 -6.42 24.94
CA ASN A 598 0.96 -7.63 25.73
C ASN A 598 0.84 -8.85 24.81
N ASP A 599 1.02 -10.06 25.33
CA ASP A 599 1.05 -11.31 24.55
C ASP A 599 -0.20 -11.55 23.66
N ASN A 600 -1.33 -10.91 23.97
CA ASN A 600 -2.57 -11.01 23.19
C ASN A 600 -2.63 -10.10 21.96
N ASN A 601 -1.72 -9.13 21.87
CA ASN A 601 -1.80 -8.06 20.88
C ASN A 601 -0.46 -7.47 20.46
N ASP A 602 0.67 -8.02 20.90
CA ASP A 602 1.96 -7.65 20.36
C ASP A 602 2.17 -8.15 18.93
N PHE A 603 2.87 -7.33 18.15
CA PHE A 603 3.16 -7.55 16.74
C PHE A 603 4.38 -6.71 16.35
N SER A 604 4.87 -6.92 15.13
CA SER A 604 5.92 -6.15 14.48
C SER A 604 5.52 -5.93 13.02
N SER A 605 6.11 -4.92 12.38
CA SER A 605 5.93 -4.56 10.97
C SER A 605 4.46 -4.52 10.54
N PRO A 606 3.66 -3.59 11.10
CA PRO A 606 2.30 -3.41 10.65
C PRO A 606 2.33 -2.89 9.22
N ASP A 607 1.50 -3.49 8.37
CA ASP A 607 1.40 -3.20 6.95
C ASP A 607 -0.08 -2.90 6.60
N GLY A 608 -0.87 -3.92 6.24
CA GLY A 608 -2.25 -3.73 5.79
C GLY A 608 -3.15 -3.03 6.82
N LEU A 609 -3.93 -2.04 6.38
CA LEU A 609 -4.91 -1.32 7.21
C LEU A 609 -6.31 -1.26 6.57
N TYR A 610 -7.34 -1.58 7.35
CA TYR A 610 -8.73 -1.43 6.91
C TYR A 610 -9.66 -1.08 8.04
N PHE A 611 -10.31 0.08 7.95
CA PHE A 611 -11.52 0.33 8.72
C PHE A 611 -12.72 -0.36 8.07
N ASP A 612 -13.38 -1.23 8.84
CA ASP A 612 -14.72 -1.64 8.46
C ASP A 612 -15.75 -0.51 8.69
N PRO A 613 -16.92 -0.53 8.04
CA PRO A 613 -17.95 0.51 8.21
C PRO A 613 -18.43 0.75 9.64
N ARG A 614 -18.18 -0.16 10.59
CA ARG A 614 -18.53 0.01 12.00
C ARG A 614 -17.43 0.75 12.76
N GLY A 615 -16.28 1.02 12.15
CA GLY A 615 -15.16 1.71 12.77
C GLY A 615 -14.19 0.80 13.54
N VAL A 616 -14.23 -0.51 13.29
CA VAL A 616 -13.17 -1.43 13.73
C VAL A 616 -11.99 -1.30 12.76
N LEU A 617 -10.81 -1.01 13.29
CA LEU A 617 -9.57 -1.01 12.52
C LEU A 617 -8.99 -2.43 12.50
N TRP A 618 -8.78 -2.96 11.32
CA TRP A 618 -8.09 -4.21 11.08
C TRP A 618 -6.64 -3.89 10.69
N ILE A 619 -5.70 -4.54 11.38
CA ILE A 619 -4.25 -4.34 11.18
C ILE A 619 -3.66 -5.67 10.75
N GLN A 620 -3.00 -5.69 9.61
CA GLN A 620 -2.28 -6.83 9.05
C GLN A 620 -0.76 -6.60 9.20
N THR A 621 0.03 -7.65 9.09
CA THR A 621 1.49 -7.56 9.27
C THR A 621 2.22 -8.27 8.12
N ASP A 622 3.28 -7.64 7.63
CA ASP A 622 4.33 -8.26 6.84
C ASP A 622 5.65 -8.12 7.62
N ASP A 623 6.01 -9.17 8.36
CA ASP A 623 7.04 -9.08 9.38
C ASP A 623 8.26 -9.96 9.12
N GLY A 624 9.43 -9.32 9.18
CA GLY A 624 10.74 -9.98 9.17
C GLY A 624 11.46 -10.00 10.52
N ALA A 625 10.94 -9.34 11.56
CA ALA A 625 11.65 -9.12 12.82
C ALA A 625 11.19 -10.04 13.98
N TYR A 626 9.95 -10.53 13.96
CA TYR A 626 9.32 -11.32 15.04
C TYR A 626 8.96 -12.76 14.61
N THR A 627 9.53 -13.20 13.49
CA THR A 627 9.24 -14.48 12.82
C THR A 627 9.63 -15.73 13.60
N ASP A 628 10.53 -15.61 14.58
CA ASP A 628 10.89 -16.70 15.49
C ASP A 628 9.84 -16.95 16.58
N THR A 629 8.92 -16.00 16.76
CA THR A 629 7.88 -16.02 17.80
C THR A 629 6.51 -16.26 17.18
N SER A 630 6.19 -15.57 16.09
CA SER A 630 4.90 -15.72 15.39
C SER A 630 5.06 -15.52 13.88
N SER A 631 4.22 -16.21 13.11
CA SER A 631 3.90 -15.83 11.74
C SER A 631 3.04 -14.56 11.72
N CYS A 632 2.94 -13.95 10.53
CA CYS A 632 2.14 -12.76 10.29
C CYS A 632 0.67 -12.96 10.67
N MET A 633 0.02 -11.86 11.05
CA MET A 633 -1.22 -11.89 11.78
C MET A 633 -2.19 -10.80 11.35
N LEU A 634 -3.43 -10.93 11.79
CA LEU A 634 -4.48 -9.92 11.69
C LEU A 634 -4.96 -9.58 13.10
N LEU A 635 -4.94 -8.30 13.46
CA LEU A 635 -5.47 -7.78 14.71
C LEU A 635 -6.75 -6.98 14.44
N ALA A 636 -7.71 -7.08 15.37
CA ALA A 636 -8.84 -6.17 15.45
C ALA A 636 -8.54 -5.10 16.50
N ALA A 637 -8.80 -3.84 16.18
CA ALA A 637 -8.49 -2.70 17.01
C ALA A 637 -9.65 -1.69 17.04
N LEU A 638 -9.80 -1.04 18.19
CA LEU A 638 -10.77 0.00 18.49
C LEU A 638 -10.00 1.29 18.83
N PRO A 639 -9.50 2.02 17.82
CA PRO A 639 -8.71 3.22 18.04
C PRO A 639 -9.59 4.38 18.55
N GLY A 640 -9.03 5.24 19.40
CA GLY A 640 -9.67 6.50 19.76
C GLY A 640 -9.49 7.57 18.68
N LYS A 641 -9.21 8.81 19.07
CA LYS A 641 -9.01 9.96 18.17
C LYS A 641 -7.63 10.59 18.37
N VAL A 642 -7.13 11.31 17.39
CA VAL A 642 -5.89 12.09 17.55
C VAL A 642 -5.92 12.90 18.85
N SER A 643 -4.78 12.93 19.54
CA SER A 643 -4.60 13.63 20.80
C SER A 643 -5.25 12.98 22.04
N ASP A 644 -5.73 11.74 21.95
CA ASP A 644 -6.30 10.99 23.08
C ASP A 644 -5.28 10.41 24.07
N GLY A 645 -4.00 10.34 23.69
CA GLY A 645 -2.94 9.78 24.51
C GLY A 645 -2.03 10.81 25.18
N SER A 646 -0.72 10.54 25.24
CA SER A 646 0.23 11.31 26.04
C SER A 646 1.60 11.48 25.37
N MET A 647 2.40 12.41 25.88
CA MET A 647 3.80 12.56 25.47
C MET A 647 4.67 11.48 26.13
N THR A 648 5.58 10.91 25.34
CA THR A 648 6.62 10.00 25.82
C THR A 648 7.99 10.35 25.25
N THR A 649 9.03 9.68 25.73
CA THR A 649 10.38 9.76 25.20
C THR A 649 10.89 8.34 24.94
N THR A 650 11.35 8.09 23.72
CA THR A 650 11.88 6.78 23.31
C THR A 650 13.21 6.47 23.98
N SER A 651 13.65 5.21 23.91
CA SER A 651 14.99 4.80 24.37
C SER A 651 16.13 5.56 23.67
N ALA A 652 15.89 6.02 22.44
CA ALA A 652 16.78 6.89 21.67
C ALA A 652 16.78 8.36 22.14
N GLY A 653 15.96 8.72 23.13
CA GLY A 653 15.86 10.07 23.69
C GLY A 653 15.02 11.03 22.85
N GLN A 654 14.25 10.54 21.88
CA GLN A 654 13.37 11.36 21.05
C GLN A 654 11.99 11.47 21.71
N SER A 655 11.50 12.70 21.89
CA SER A 655 10.14 12.92 22.38
C SER A 655 9.14 12.75 21.23
N THR A 656 7.98 12.18 21.54
CA THR A 656 6.88 11.95 20.61
C THR A 656 5.56 11.83 21.36
N ARG A 657 4.44 11.88 20.62
CA ARG A 657 3.10 11.68 21.16
C ARG A 657 2.59 10.29 20.79
N VAL A 658 2.12 9.55 21.78
CA VAL A 658 1.52 8.22 21.61
C VAL A 658 0.03 8.33 21.86
N GLY A 659 -0.78 7.56 21.14
CA GLY A 659 -2.19 7.36 21.41
C GLY A 659 -2.44 6.64 22.73
N ILE A 660 -3.71 6.34 23.01
CA ILE A 660 -4.10 5.54 24.18
C ILE A 660 -3.36 4.19 24.22
N SER A 661 -3.04 3.73 25.42
CA SER A 661 -2.39 2.44 25.63
C SER A 661 -3.26 1.28 25.15
N ALA A 662 -2.61 0.24 24.64
CA ALA A 662 -3.24 -1.01 24.27
C ALA A 662 -3.78 -1.74 25.51
N SER A 663 -4.92 -2.39 25.33
CA SER A 663 -5.51 -3.32 26.28
C SER A 663 -6.27 -4.42 25.52
N ASN A 664 -6.64 -5.49 26.22
CA ASN A 664 -7.43 -6.56 25.61
C ASN A 664 -8.86 -6.13 25.26
N ASP A 665 -9.30 -4.95 25.72
CA ASP A 665 -10.58 -4.36 25.34
C ASP A 665 -10.50 -3.64 23.99
N ASN A 666 -9.34 -3.07 23.64
CA ASN A 666 -9.21 -2.19 22.48
C ASN A 666 -8.34 -2.75 21.35
N ILE A 667 -7.51 -3.76 21.57
CA ILE A 667 -6.77 -4.44 20.50
C ILE A 667 -6.45 -5.89 20.87
N LYS A 668 -6.75 -6.81 19.96
CA LYS A 668 -6.48 -8.25 20.10
C LYS A 668 -6.15 -8.90 18.77
N ARG A 669 -5.26 -9.90 18.82
CA ARG A 669 -4.93 -10.77 17.69
C ARG A 669 -6.12 -11.67 17.34
N PHE A 670 -6.65 -11.51 16.13
CA PHE A 670 -7.84 -12.21 15.64
C PHE A 670 -7.51 -13.44 14.78
N PHE A 671 -6.37 -13.40 14.09
CA PHE A 671 -5.91 -14.48 13.21
C PHE A 671 -4.38 -14.50 13.12
N VAL A 672 -3.80 -15.69 12.92
CA VAL A 672 -2.38 -15.92 12.60
C VAL A 672 -2.30 -16.80 11.35
N GLY A 673 -1.55 -16.35 10.36
CA GLY A 673 -1.31 -17.05 9.09
C GLY A 673 -0.36 -18.24 9.23
N PRO A 674 -0.19 -19.04 8.17
CA PRO A 674 0.81 -20.10 8.14
C PRO A 674 2.25 -19.54 8.14
N GLU A 675 3.22 -20.39 8.48
CA GLU A 675 4.64 -20.07 8.42
C GLU A 675 5.06 -19.47 7.08
N GLY A 676 5.87 -18.41 7.13
CA GLY A 676 6.50 -17.78 5.97
C GLY A 676 5.58 -16.89 5.15
N CYS A 677 4.28 -16.79 5.48
CA CYS A 677 3.39 -15.84 4.82
C CYS A 677 3.51 -14.44 5.42
N GLU A 678 3.06 -13.46 4.64
CA GLU A 678 2.42 -12.26 5.17
C GLU A 678 0.90 -12.46 5.18
N VAL A 679 0.24 -11.66 6.01
CA VAL A 679 -1.20 -11.48 5.95
C VAL A 679 -1.43 -10.10 5.35
N THR A 680 -1.98 -10.04 4.15
CA THR A 680 -2.27 -8.80 3.41
C THR A 680 -3.64 -8.88 2.78
N GLY A 681 -4.13 -7.82 2.12
CA GLY A 681 -5.40 -7.80 1.40
C GLY A 681 -6.58 -7.98 2.34
N ILE A 682 -7.50 -7.02 2.42
CA ILE A 682 -8.65 -7.19 3.32
C ILE A 682 -9.89 -6.47 2.80
N THR A 683 -11.03 -7.14 2.91
CA THR A 683 -12.33 -6.56 2.61
C THR A 683 -13.44 -7.33 3.32
N MET A 684 -14.64 -6.76 3.41
CA MET A 684 -15.76 -7.37 4.12
C MET A 684 -17.02 -7.33 3.26
N ALA A 685 -17.81 -8.40 3.31
CA ALA A 685 -19.15 -8.38 2.73
C ALA A 685 -20.02 -7.32 3.46
N PRO A 686 -20.91 -6.59 2.76
CA PRO A 686 -21.73 -5.51 3.35
C PRO A 686 -22.67 -5.91 4.49
N ASP A 687 -22.94 -7.22 4.64
CA ASP A 687 -23.73 -7.79 5.75
C ASP A 687 -22.88 -8.13 6.98
N PHE A 688 -21.57 -7.87 6.93
CA PHE A 688 -20.58 -8.16 7.96
C PHE A 688 -20.43 -9.64 8.32
N LYS A 689 -20.95 -10.58 7.54
CA LYS A 689 -20.91 -12.02 7.87
C LYS A 689 -19.68 -12.73 7.33
N THR A 690 -18.90 -12.08 6.47
CA THR A 690 -17.71 -12.68 5.87
C THR A 690 -16.65 -11.62 5.69
N LEU A 691 -15.51 -11.86 6.35
CA LEU A 691 -14.27 -11.14 6.16
C LEU A 691 -13.40 -11.91 5.17
N PHE A 692 -12.77 -11.22 4.24
CA PHE A 692 -11.80 -11.80 3.32
C PHE A 692 -10.42 -11.26 3.68
N ILE A 693 -9.44 -12.14 3.78
CA ILE A 693 -8.02 -11.77 3.84
C ILE A 693 -7.21 -12.55 2.82
N ASN A 694 -6.05 -12.06 2.39
CA ASN A 694 -5.12 -12.83 1.58
C ASN A 694 -3.95 -13.36 2.43
N ILE A 695 -3.44 -14.50 2.00
CA ILE A 695 -2.22 -15.11 2.50
C ILE A 695 -1.25 -15.09 1.32
N GLN A 696 -0.29 -14.18 1.38
CA GLN A 696 0.74 -13.98 0.36
C GLN A 696 1.95 -14.88 0.67
N HIS A 697 2.64 -15.32 -0.39
CA HIS A 697 3.90 -16.08 -0.35
C HIS A 697 4.05 -17.13 0.78
N PRO A 698 3.03 -17.96 1.08
CA PRO A 698 3.10 -18.88 2.20
C PRO A 698 4.24 -19.89 2.03
N GLY A 699 4.88 -20.26 3.14
CA GLY A 699 5.93 -21.26 3.13
C GLY A 699 5.42 -22.71 3.08
N ASN A 700 6.39 -23.63 3.07
CA ASN A 700 6.16 -25.08 3.20
C ASN A 700 5.18 -25.63 2.15
N THR A 701 4.11 -26.29 2.60
CA THR A 701 3.13 -26.97 1.74
C THR A 701 1.74 -26.35 1.85
N TRP A 702 1.62 -25.16 2.45
CA TRP A 702 0.33 -24.52 2.64
C TRP A 702 -0.29 -24.15 1.28
N GLY A 703 -1.53 -24.58 1.09
CA GLY A 703 -2.23 -24.41 -0.18
C GLY A 703 -1.79 -25.36 -1.28
N ALA A 704 -0.79 -26.23 -1.09
CA ALA A 704 -0.41 -27.22 -2.09
C ALA A 704 -1.59 -28.14 -2.46
N VAL A 705 -1.62 -28.63 -3.71
CA VAL A 705 -2.59 -29.65 -4.11
C VAL A 705 -2.37 -30.95 -3.32
N ALA A 706 -3.40 -31.79 -3.21
CA ALA A 706 -3.30 -33.04 -2.45
C ALA A 706 -2.11 -33.91 -2.93
N GLY A 707 -1.17 -34.17 -2.03
CA GLY A 707 0.07 -34.91 -2.32
C GLY A 707 1.18 -34.11 -3.02
N GLY A 708 0.96 -32.81 -3.25
CA GLY A 708 1.94 -31.87 -3.75
C GLY A 708 2.78 -31.24 -2.64
N SER A 709 3.70 -30.37 -3.06
CA SER A 709 4.70 -29.73 -2.19
C SER A 709 4.87 -28.24 -2.47
N ILE A 710 4.30 -27.73 -3.56
CA ILE A 710 4.45 -26.32 -3.94
C ILE A 710 3.38 -25.49 -3.22
N PRO A 711 3.77 -24.53 -2.35
CA PRO A 711 2.82 -23.68 -1.68
C PRO A 711 2.12 -22.75 -2.67
N ARG A 712 0.96 -22.22 -2.28
CA ARG A 712 0.18 -21.33 -3.13
C ARG A 712 -0.42 -20.21 -2.30
N SER A 713 -0.13 -18.97 -2.69
CA SER A 713 -0.88 -17.80 -2.27
C SER A 713 -2.39 -18.01 -2.52
N ALA A 714 -3.22 -17.49 -1.61
CA ALA A 714 -4.65 -17.68 -1.68
C ALA A 714 -5.43 -16.66 -0.85
N THR A 715 -6.70 -16.47 -1.21
CA THR A 715 -7.66 -15.76 -0.37
C THR A 715 -8.21 -16.69 0.70
N VAL A 716 -8.48 -16.16 1.88
CA VAL A 716 -9.12 -16.84 3.01
C VAL A 716 -10.41 -16.09 3.35
N MET A 717 -11.52 -16.82 3.39
CA MET A 717 -12.79 -16.34 3.95
C MET A 717 -12.85 -16.69 5.43
N ILE A 718 -13.15 -15.71 6.26
CA ILE A 718 -13.45 -15.89 7.68
C ILE A 718 -14.94 -15.65 7.91
N THR A 719 -15.59 -16.61 8.55
CA THR A 719 -17.00 -16.56 8.95
C THR A 719 -17.15 -17.02 10.38
N ARG A 720 -18.16 -16.54 11.10
CA ARG A 720 -18.55 -17.16 12.38
C ARG A 720 -19.15 -18.53 12.17
N GLU A 721 -18.94 -19.46 13.09
CA GLU A 721 -19.52 -20.81 13.00
C GLU A 721 -21.05 -20.81 13.16
N ASP A 722 -21.61 -19.80 13.84
CA ASP A 722 -23.05 -19.63 14.06
C ASP A 722 -23.76 -18.84 12.93
N GLY A 723 -23.01 -18.32 11.96
CA GLY A 723 -23.53 -17.52 10.84
C GLY A 723 -23.94 -16.10 11.19
N ASP A 724 -23.56 -15.61 12.37
CA ASP A 724 -23.72 -14.21 12.75
C ASP A 724 -22.61 -13.32 12.13
N VAL A 725 -22.71 -12.02 12.37
CA VAL A 725 -21.74 -11.01 11.92
C VAL A 725 -20.40 -11.16 12.62
N ILE A 726 -19.30 -10.85 11.93
CA ILE A 726 -17.95 -10.83 12.50
C ILE A 726 -17.94 -9.90 13.73
N LEU A 727 -17.44 -10.38 14.87
CA LEU A 727 -17.45 -9.73 16.19
C LEU A 727 -18.85 -9.62 16.87
N ALA A 728 -19.83 -10.44 16.51
CA ALA A 728 -21.15 -10.46 17.15
C ALA A 728 -21.11 -10.46 18.69
N GLU A 729 -20.25 -11.29 19.27
CA GLU A 729 -20.01 -11.44 20.71
C GLU A 729 -19.64 -10.13 21.41
N SER A 730 -19.04 -9.18 20.69
CA SER A 730 -18.68 -7.87 21.23
C SER A 730 -19.91 -6.97 21.46
N PHE A 731 -21.03 -7.22 20.77
CA PHE A 731 -22.26 -6.44 20.89
C PHE A 731 -23.20 -6.90 21.99
N ASP A 732 -23.03 -8.13 22.50
CA ASP A 732 -23.88 -8.66 23.55
C ASP A 732 -23.67 -7.90 24.87
N THR A 733 -24.63 -7.06 25.25
CA THR A 733 -24.71 -6.50 26.60
C THR A 733 -25.05 -7.62 27.57
N ALA A 734 -24.35 -7.70 28.70
CA ALA A 734 -24.55 -8.70 29.75
C ALA A 734 -25.91 -8.63 30.49
N ASP A 735 -26.97 -8.17 29.85
CA ASP A 735 -28.30 -7.89 30.41
C ASP A 735 -29.40 -8.85 29.91
N SER A 736 -29.09 -10.13 29.68
CA SER A 736 -30.11 -11.15 29.41
C SER A 736 -30.20 -12.26 30.46
N THR A 737 -29.67 -12.04 31.66
CA THR A 737 -29.91 -12.91 32.82
C THR A 737 -30.35 -12.09 34.03
N THR A 738 -31.64 -11.79 34.08
CA THR A 738 -32.38 -11.60 35.34
C THR A 738 -33.54 -12.57 35.39
#